data_AF-F4PSK8-F1
#
_entry.id   AF-F4PSK8-F1
#
_cell.length_a   1.000
_cell.length_b   1.000
_cell.length_c   1.000
_cell.angle_alpha   90.00
_cell.angle_beta   90.00
_cell.angle_gamma   90.00
#
_symmetry.space_group_name_H-M   'P 1'
#
loop_
_entity.id
_entity.type
_entity.pdbx_description
1 polymer ?
#
loop_
_entity_poly.entity_id
_entity_poly.type
_entity_poly.pdbx_seq_one_letter_code
_entity_poly.pdbx_strand_id
1 'polypeptide(L)'
;MPSVTRIKIVSRTPSTSTIHYYGRYYSHPDKGEGFNIWVPSLSPFDIRLTFSHFSFQEIEGLIQHIKEVPSGKHVAVMSIGLLPSQPSAALCRAFSSLGAAKIFMVGTTNPNYCLVGYKGLSPGMASEAFGDSTINEVWAEGEARVNLKIAKRRITTLFNSKIGAPYIFFDGYTANDFLEGLGNGINVLVFSQKGAVSVRSPPQVYNFPTSNLYSNSSESLSRFIDSLANHTFIMVFAQGLDLAKNNLHQNAISSLRKIGSKFISQYSTISSNDCWFMIKRIGSDSIFTEMTYNHNSPSTSSFIQTVERKIYNDDTYQVDDDINISVMSSNQSNTPVGMESLFYIYVGGVSITLEGPLTNGLVMCAISEIDGHIYFIKNYNIGTDDGSHDMVKDIVDKISVGSLVVVCSVLNSAGSNITMSADLLTSLERLGAEFGYDITSSSSYALIGRKGAAVATASELISNTGPVTLFSNFPKSLKPIKPFIEIDNLSVSALPGGGYGYSSFMINKQIVDGTNIFSSGLNVLTISPLNGTITSAKNYDTTTDSFNSSKFVADIQALPTGTIVALSTVGPAGQYLGNGVDTIVNYLGGMLIKSFSSQSYCIISTVGQQLTGDKRVISECMSENIYVPTTCNTRFPIKSLFTGSGLSFCVTSMAQSSTASRIMVNGQSQLSSPSSGLNVVTVDHITGATQEYHFDTANDDKQWVLFLNFIQGLTMGTFVLISVQQSFGIPGPEFKDIIKISLSLIGASKFVNVGPSTSYSVIGTKGATPGSAYESFHENVQNPTLVPYQGTNGLWSTLRRTINAHYSIAQQLPPACNPNATTCPIQTLGNVFMNEPAYWKTNRLSSGNIVKALLIGVSYNDNPAGPIKGVDLSIQEHCRALVECGYKSFVNTVNGVSTYGLCTLIQDPQTYQYRTDYSLTSNELQKLFVNIPFGKYYPLQVQLLVSPSTNSQATNSEWSK
;
A
#
# COMPACT_ATOMS: atom_id res chain seq x y z
N MET A 1 20.26 3.75 -20.63
CA MET A 1 19.25 4.50 -19.86
C MET A 1 17.95 4.52 -20.67
N PRO A 2 16.76 4.39 -20.05
CA PRO A 2 15.50 4.57 -20.78
C PRO A 2 15.45 6.00 -21.34
N SER A 3 15.11 6.17 -22.61
CA SER A 3 14.88 7.50 -23.18
C SER A 3 13.65 8.12 -22.51
N VAL A 4 13.84 9.16 -21.70
CA VAL A 4 12.73 9.94 -21.17
C VAL A 4 12.06 10.63 -22.35
N THR A 5 10.79 10.33 -22.56
CA THR A 5 10.01 10.93 -23.63
C THR A 5 9.20 12.07 -23.05
N ARG A 6 9.10 13.20 -23.75
CA ARG A 6 8.27 14.32 -23.33
C ARG A 6 7.01 14.40 -24.18
N ILE A 7 5.88 14.65 -23.53
CA ILE A 7 4.63 15.08 -24.16
C ILE A 7 4.46 16.56 -23.83
N LYS A 8 4.36 17.41 -24.86
CA LYS A 8 4.00 18.82 -24.69
C LYS A 8 2.75 19.10 -25.50
N ILE A 9 1.74 19.67 -24.85
CA ILE A 9 0.53 20.16 -25.51
C ILE A 9 0.46 21.67 -25.36
N VAL A 10 0.03 22.33 -26.43
CA VAL A 10 -0.09 23.78 -26.52
C VAL A 10 -1.49 24.09 -27.04
N SER A 11 -2.31 24.69 -26.19
CA SER A 11 -3.65 25.16 -26.55
C SER A 11 -3.61 26.61 -26.97
N ARG A 12 -4.12 26.87 -28.17
CA ARG A 12 -4.31 28.19 -28.77
C ARG A 12 -5.72 28.22 -29.39
N THR A 13 -5.81 28.51 -30.69
CA THR A 13 -7.03 28.33 -31.48
C THR A 13 -7.15 26.88 -31.98
N PRO A 14 -8.35 26.44 -32.44
CA PRO A 14 -8.54 25.17 -33.14
C PRO A 14 -7.44 24.85 -34.17
N SER A 15 -7.07 25.83 -35.00
CA SER A 15 -6.10 25.67 -36.09
C SER A 15 -4.63 25.75 -35.69
N THR A 16 -4.31 26.30 -34.51
CA THR A 16 -2.91 26.59 -34.10
C THR A 16 -2.45 25.82 -32.87
N SER A 17 -3.34 25.04 -32.26
CA SER A 17 -3.02 24.18 -31.13
C SER A 17 -2.15 23.00 -31.56
N THR A 18 -1.18 22.60 -30.75
CA THR A 18 -0.16 21.60 -31.13
C THR A 18 0.02 20.53 -30.05
N ILE A 19 0.44 19.34 -30.47
CA ILE A 19 0.91 18.29 -29.56
C ILE A 19 2.26 17.78 -30.09
N HIS A 20 3.24 17.74 -29.21
CA HIS A 20 4.57 17.22 -29.44
C HIS A 20 4.72 15.94 -28.62
N TYR A 21 4.99 14.83 -29.29
CA TYR A 21 5.13 13.52 -28.68
C TYR A 21 6.34 12.81 -29.31
N TYR A 22 7.30 12.34 -28.50
CA TYR A 22 8.59 11.81 -29.00
C TYR A 22 9.37 12.79 -29.91
N GLY A 23 9.29 14.10 -29.64
CA GLY A 23 9.90 15.12 -30.49
C GLY A 23 9.29 15.22 -31.89
N ARG A 24 8.23 14.46 -32.18
CA ARG A 24 7.45 14.57 -33.41
C ARG A 24 6.25 15.47 -33.18
N TYR A 25 5.99 16.28 -34.19
CA TYR A 25 4.81 17.14 -34.24
C TYR A 25 3.61 16.34 -34.74
N TYR A 26 2.52 16.36 -33.98
CA TYR A 26 1.25 15.78 -34.40
C TYR A 26 0.26 16.93 -34.64
N SER A 27 0.16 17.41 -35.88
CA SER A 27 -1.03 18.13 -36.32
C SER A 27 -2.12 17.11 -36.61
N HIS A 28 -3.28 17.26 -35.97
CA HIS A 28 -4.51 16.66 -36.44
C HIS A 28 -5.36 17.78 -37.04
N PRO A 29 -5.91 17.58 -38.26
CA PRO A 29 -6.65 18.62 -38.96
C PRO A 29 -7.98 18.99 -38.27
N ASP A 30 -8.52 18.10 -37.44
CA ASP A 30 -9.87 18.23 -36.85
C ASP A 30 -9.84 18.48 -35.33
N LYS A 31 -9.13 19.51 -34.89
CA LYS A 31 -9.23 19.97 -33.48
C LYS A 31 -10.43 20.90 -33.36
N GLY A 32 -11.59 20.34 -33.01
CA GLY A 32 -12.81 21.13 -32.76
C GLY A 32 -12.79 21.84 -31.41
N GLU A 33 -13.74 22.75 -31.21
CA GLU A 33 -14.08 23.28 -29.89
C GLU A 33 -14.61 22.15 -28.99
N GLY A 34 -14.12 22.07 -27.76
CA GLY A 34 -14.38 20.97 -26.84
C GLY A 34 -13.10 20.35 -26.29
N PHE A 35 -13.22 19.11 -25.82
CA PHE A 35 -12.12 18.32 -25.29
C PHE A 35 -11.50 17.44 -26.36
N ASN A 36 -10.20 17.60 -26.52
CA ASN A 36 -9.34 16.87 -27.43
C ASN A 36 -8.44 15.98 -26.56
N ILE A 37 -8.57 14.66 -26.68
CA ILE A 37 -7.86 13.69 -25.84
C ILE A 37 -6.97 12.79 -26.68
N TRP A 38 -5.77 12.54 -26.18
CA TRP A 38 -4.81 11.62 -26.76
C TRP A 38 -4.44 10.56 -25.73
N VAL A 39 -4.69 9.30 -26.07
CA VAL A 39 -4.34 8.14 -25.24
C VAL A 39 -3.44 7.22 -26.08
N PRO A 40 -2.35 6.67 -25.55
CA PRO A 40 -1.60 5.63 -26.23
C PRO A 40 -2.53 4.52 -26.69
N SER A 41 -2.36 4.06 -27.93
CA SER A 41 -3.10 2.92 -28.42
C SER A 41 -3.02 1.77 -27.41
N LEU A 42 -4.15 1.08 -27.22
CA LEU A 42 -4.16 -0.10 -26.37
C LEU A 42 -3.18 -1.13 -26.92
N SER A 43 -3.13 -1.29 -28.26
CA SER A 43 -2.20 -2.18 -28.96
C SER A 43 -0.75 -2.02 -28.47
N PRO A 44 -0.09 -3.10 -28.02
CA PRO A 44 1.28 -3.07 -27.52
C PRO A 44 2.29 -2.93 -28.66
N PHE A 45 1.82 -2.94 -29.91
CA PHE A 45 2.59 -2.76 -31.13
C PHE A 45 2.50 -1.33 -31.66
N ASP A 46 1.50 -0.56 -31.22
CA ASP A 46 1.28 0.80 -31.70
C ASP A 46 1.64 1.82 -30.63
N ILE A 47 2.79 2.46 -30.82
CA ILE A 47 3.22 3.57 -29.96
C ILE A 47 2.47 4.87 -30.28
N ARG A 48 1.62 4.90 -31.31
CA ARG A 48 0.84 6.09 -31.67
C ARG A 48 -0.21 6.37 -30.62
N LEU A 49 -0.50 7.66 -30.45
CA LEU A 49 -1.62 8.13 -29.66
C LEU A 49 -2.87 8.02 -30.52
N THR A 50 -3.92 7.40 -29.97
CA THR A 50 -5.28 7.50 -30.49
C THR A 50 -5.83 8.86 -30.08
N PHE A 51 -6.34 9.60 -31.06
CA PHE A 51 -7.02 10.88 -30.85
C PHE A 51 -8.52 10.65 -30.74
N SER A 52 -9.17 11.36 -29.83
CA SER A 52 -10.63 11.46 -29.75
C SER A 52 -11.02 12.90 -29.45
N HIS A 53 -12.14 13.33 -30.03
CA HIS A 53 -12.70 14.66 -29.85
C HIS A 53 -14.10 14.54 -29.25
N PHE A 54 -14.38 15.37 -28.25
CA PHE A 54 -15.68 15.46 -27.58
C PHE A 54 -16.08 16.93 -27.51
N SER A 55 -17.19 17.29 -28.12
CA SER A 55 -17.76 18.62 -27.96
C SER A 55 -18.15 18.86 -26.50
N PHE A 56 -18.37 20.11 -26.09
CA PHE A 56 -18.84 20.40 -24.72
C PHE A 56 -20.25 19.85 -24.42
N GLN A 57 -20.99 19.38 -25.43
CA GLN A 57 -22.27 18.69 -25.25
C GLN A 57 -22.09 17.19 -24.96
N GLU A 58 -20.90 16.63 -25.22
CA GLU A 58 -20.59 15.19 -25.10
C GLU A 58 -19.73 14.89 -23.86
N ILE A 59 -19.87 15.68 -22.79
CA ILE A 59 -19.09 15.54 -21.55
C ILE A 59 -19.24 14.14 -20.93
N GLU A 60 -20.43 13.54 -20.98
CA GLU A 60 -20.64 12.17 -20.48
C GLU A 60 -19.85 11.13 -21.30
N GLY A 61 -19.75 11.34 -22.62
CA GLY A 61 -18.92 10.51 -23.50
C GLY A 61 -17.43 10.63 -23.17
N LEU A 62 -16.96 11.84 -22.85
CA LEU A 62 -15.58 12.06 -22.38
C LEU A 62 -15.32 11.37 -21.04
N ILE A 63 -16.24 11.50 -20.07
CA ILE A 63 -16.12 10.86 -18.75
C ILE A 63 -16.01 9.34 -18.92
N GLN A 64 -16.89 8.76 -19.74
CA GLN A 64 -16.87 7.33 -20.05
C GLN A 64 -15.56 6.91 -20.73
N HIS A 65 -15.07 7.70 -21.69
CA HIS A 65 -13.80 7.44 -22.35
C HIS A 65 -12.61 7.46 -21.37
N ILE A 66 -12.59 8.40 -20.41
CA ILE A 66 -11.54 8.46 -19.37
C ILE A 66 -11.62 7.24 -18.43
N LYS A 67 -12.83 6.76 -18.08
CA LYS A 67 -13.03 5.55 -17.28
C LYS A 67 -12.48 4.29 -17.97
N GLU A 68 -12.56 4.23 -19.30
CA GLU A 68 -12.07 3.10 -20.10
C GLU A 68 -10.55 3.06 -20.26
N VAL A 69 -9.85 4.19 -20.01
CA VAL A 69 -8.39 4.23 -20.05
C VAL A 69 -7.82 3.30 -18.96
N PRO A 70 -6.96 2.32 -19.31
CA PRO A 70 -6.34 1.46 -18.30
C PRO A 70 -5.39 2.23 -17.38
N SER A 71 -5.35 1.86 -16.10
CA SER A 71 -4.43 2.43 -15.11
C SER A 71 -2.96 2.34 -15.58
N GLY A 72 -2.21 3.42 -15.40
CA GLY A 72 -0.82 3.58 -15.83
C GLY A 72 -0.63 4.06 -17.27
N LYS A 73 -1.70 4.25 -18.05
CA LYS A 73 -1.62 4.78 -19.42
C LYS A 73 -1.60 6.31 -19.41
N HIS A 74 -0.64 6.89 -20.15
CA HIS A 74 -0.53 8.34 -20.31
C HIS A 74 -1.78 8.91 -20.97
N VAL A 75 -2.14 10.12 -20.60
CA VAL A 75 -3.26 10.84 -21.20
C VAL A 75 -2.84 12.29 -21.37
N ALA A 76 -3.06 12.84 -22.56
CA ALA A 76 -2.98 14.26 -22.79
C ALA A 76 -4.38 14.77 -23.15
N VAL A 77 -4.82 15.84 -22.48
CA VAL A 77 -6.13 16.45 -22.69
C VAL A 77 -5.95 17.93 -22.98
N MET A 78 -6.65 18.42 -23.99
CA MET A 78 -6.68 19.82 -24.36
C MET A 78 -8.13 20.26 -24.55
N SER A 79 -8.57 21.25 -23.78
CA SER A 79 -9.83 21.95 -23.99
C SER A 79 -9.59 23.19 -24.84
N ILE A 80 -10.38 23.34 -25.90
CA ILE A 80 -10.38 24.52 -26.77
C ILE A 80 -11.79 25.12 -26.75
N GLY A 81 -11.91 26.38 -26.34
CA GLY A 81 -13.19 27.09 -26.25
C GLY A 81 -13.71 27.18 -24.82
N LEU A 82 -14.67 28.08 -24.62
CA LEU A 82 -15.27 28.32 -23.31
C LEU A 82 -16.16 27.15 -22.90
N LEU A 83 -15.92 26.59 -21.72
CA LEU A 83 -16.86 25.67 -21.10
C LEU A 83 -18.20 26.39 -20.89
N PRO A 84 -19.33 25.76 -21.24
CA PRO A 84 -20.65 26.40 -21.12
C PRO A 84 -21.05 26.63 -19.65
N SER A 85 -20.48 25.87 -18.73
CA SER A 85 -20.72 25.93 -17.30
C SER A 85 -19.46 25.53 -16.53
N GLN A 86 -19.50 25.70 -15.20
CA GLN A 86 -18.50 25.07 -14.34
C GLN A 86 -18.48 23.55 -14.55
N PRO A 87 -17.30 22.90 -14.51
CA PRO A 87 -17.18 21.45 -14.60
C PRO A 87 -18.02 20.74 -13.55
N SER A 88 -18.74 19.70 -13.98
CA SER A 88 -19.51 18.86 -13.07
C SER A 88 -18.58 18.09 -12.12
N ALA A 89 -19.08 17.69 -10.95
CA ALA A 89 -18.30 16.86 -10.02
C ALA A 89 -17.84 15.54 -10.66
N ALA A 90 -18.63 14.97 -11.57
CA ALA A 90 -18.25 13.76 -12.32
C ALA A 90 -17.06 14.02 -13.26
N LEU A 91 -17.05 15.15 -13.96
CA LEU A 91 -15.94 15.56 -14.82
C LEU A 91 -14.67 15.81 -13.99
N CYS A 92 -14.80 16.52 -12.86
CA CYS A 92 -13.68 16.76 -11.94
C CYS A 92 -13.07 15.45 -11.42
N ARG A 93 -13.90 14.45 -11.08
CA ARG A 93 -13.43 13.12 -10.65
C ARG A 93 -12.72 12.36 -11.76
N ALA A 94 -13.28 12.35 -12.98
CA ALA A 94 -12.66 11.72 -14.13
C ALA A 94 -11.26 12.30 -14.38
N PHE A 95 -11.12 13.63 -14.37
CA PHE A 95 -9.83 14.30 -14.52
C PHE A 95 -8.91 14.08 -13.31
N SER A 96 -9.45 14.02 -12.09
CA SER A 96 -8.66 13.68 -10.89
C SER A 96 -8.05 12.28 -10.99
N SER A 97 -8.72 11.32 -11.65
CA SER A 97 -8.16 10.00 -11.96
C SER A 97 -6.97 10.06 -12.92
N LEU A 98 -6.77 11.17 -13.63
CA LEU A 98 -5.62 11.45 -14.49
C LEU A 98 -4.52 12.26 -13.76
N GLY A 99 -4.73 12.55 -12.48
CA GLY A 99 -3.87 13.38 -11.66
C GLY A 99 -4.18 14.87 -11.71
N ALA A 100 -5.31 15.29 -12.29
CA ALA A 100 -5.72 16.69 -12.31
C ALA A 100 -6.09 17.18 -10.90
N ALA A 101 -5.89 18.47 -10.64
CA ALA A 101 -6.47 19.16 -9.50
C ALA A 101 -6.93 20.58 -9.82
N LYS A 102 -6.69 21.11 -11.02
CA LYS A 102 -7.05 22.48 -11.41
C LYS A 102 -8.27 22.56 -12.33
N ILE A 103 -8.78 21.43 -12.82
CA ILE A 103 -9.94 21.40 -13.73
C ILE A 103 -11.14 22.17 -13.20
N PHE A 104 -11.42 22.12 -11.89
CA PHE A 104 -12.54 22.85 -11.28
C PHE A 104 -12.41 24.39 -11.39
N MET A 105 -11.21 24.91 -11.68
CA MET A 105 -10.96 26.35 -11.91
C MET A 105 -11.23 26.77 -13.36
N VAL A 106 -11.43 25.80 -14.26
CA VAL A 106 -11.70 26.06 -15.67
C VAL A 106 -13.18 26.42 -15.80
N GLY A 107 -13.49 27.71 -15.78
CA GLY A 107 -14.85 28.22 -15.89
C GLY A 107 -15.16 28.84 -17.25
N THR A 108 -16.25 29.63 -17.27
CA THR A 108 -16.75 30.38 -18.44
C THR A 108 -15.86 31.57 -18.85
N THR A 109 -14.75 31.81 -18.14
CA THR A 109 -13.81 32.91 -18.41
C THR A 109 -12.45 32.44 -18.90
N ASN A 110 -12.16 31.13 -18.83
CA ASN A 110 -10.88 30.54 -19.22
C ASN A 110 -11.12 29.55 -20.38
N PRO A 111 -10.95 29.98 -21.65
CA PRO A 111 -11.30 29.18 -22.83
C PRO A 111 -10.35 28.00 -23.10
N ASN A 112 -9.25 27.87 -22.38
CA ASN A 112 -8.27 26.84 -22.67
C ASN A 112 -7.79 26.12 -21.41
N TYR A 113 -7.65 24.80 -21.54
CA TYR A 113 -7.11 23.93 -20.51
C TYR A 113 -6.21 22.87 -21.14
N CYS A 114 -5.07 22.61 -20.54
CA CYS A 114 -4.12 21.59 -20.94
C CYS A 114 -3.81 20.70 -19.74
N LEU A 115 -3.89 19.38 -19.93
CA LEU A 115 -3.43 18.38 -18.99
C LEU A 115 -2.52 17.36 -19.67
N VAL A 116 -1.39 17.05 -19.04
CA VAL A 116 -0.58 15.86 -19.33
C VAL A 116 -0.43 15.07 -18.04
N GLY A 117 -0.97 13.86 -18.02
CA GLY A 117 -0.94 12.96 -16.86
C GLY A 117 -0.97 11.51 -17.30
N TYR A 118 -1.41 10.63 -16.41
CA TYR A 118 -1.71 9.23 -16.74
C TYR A 118 -2.80 8.72 -15.78
N LYS A 119 -3.53 7.69 -16.19
CA LYS A 119 -4.61 7.10 -15.39
C LYS A 119 -4.08 6.50 -14.08
N GLY A 120 -4.62 6.88 -12.94
CA GLY A 120 -4.12 6.47 -11.64
C GLY A 120 -2.98 7.32 -11.10
N LEU A 121 -2.83 8.54 -11.60
CA LEU A 121 -1.91 9.53 -11.05
C LEU A 121 -2.57 10.27 -9.88
N SER A 122 -1.82 10.52 -8.80
CA SER A 122 -2.34 11.28 -7.65
C SER A 122 -2.83 12.66 -8.09
N PRO A 123 -3.95 13.16 -7.53
CA PRO A 123 -4.43 14.51 -7.83
C PRO A 123 -3.34 15.57 -7.65
N GLY A 124 -3.27 16.49 -8.60
CA GLY A 124 -2.32 17.59 -8.68
C GLY A 124 -0.91 17.23 -9.14
N MET A 125 -0.62 15.95 -9.40
CA MET A 125 0.65 15.54 -9.98
C MET A 125 0.66 15.66 -11.51
N ALA A 126 -0.49 15.79 -12.15
CA ALA A 126 -0.55 16.06 -13.59
C ALA A 126 0.04 17.45 -13.89
N SER A 127 0.64 17.57 -15.07
CA SER A 127 1.02 18.88 -15.59
C SER A 127 -0.23 19.57 -16.12
N GLU A 128 -0.64 20.65 -15.47
CA GLU A 128 -1.88 21.36 -15.77
C GLU A 128 -1.62 22.85 -16.00
N ALA A 129 -2.26 23.39 -17.05
CA ALA A 129 -2.32 24.81 -17.32
C ALA A 129 -3.71 25.19 -17.81
N PHE A 130 -4.17 26.38 -17.46
CA PHE A 130 -5.42 26.95 -17.93
C PHE A 130 -5.28 28.45 -18.14
N GLY A 131 -6.14 29.04 -18.96
CA GLY A 131 -6.17 30.48 -19.18
C GLY A 131 -6.86 30.84 -20.49
N ASP A 132 -6.66 32.09 -20.90
CA ASP A 132 -7.14 32.61 -22.17
C ASP A 132 -6.01 32.63 -23.20
N SER A 133 -6.11 31.77 -24.21
CA SER A 133 -5.09 31.68 -25.25
C SER A 133 -5.05 32.86 -26.21
N THR A 134 -6.04 33.76 -26.16
CA THR A 134 -5.98 35.05 -26.86
C THR A 134 -4.98 36.00 -26.19
N ILE A 135 -4.70 35.78 -24.90
CA ILE A 135 -3.79 36.59 -24.09
C ILE A 135 -2.41 35.93 -24.02
N ASN A 136 -2.34 34.65 -23.63
CA ASN A 136 -1.09 33.92 -23.42
C ASN A 136 -1.21 32.45 -23.83
N GLU A 137 -0.14 31.87 -24.37
CA GLU A 137 -0.10 30.45 -24.68
C GLU A 137 -0.37 29.57 -23.44
N VAL A 138 -1.40 28.73 -23.49
CA VAL A 138 -1.73 27.77 -22.44
C VAL A 138 -1.12 26.42 -22.81
N TRP A 139 -0.09 25.99 -22.09
CA TRP A 139 0.64 24.76 -22.41
C TRP A 139 0.92 23.92 -21.16
N ALA A 140 0.92 22.61 -21.36
CA ALA A 140 1.34 21.64 -20.34
C ALA A 140 2.40 20.71 -20.93
N GLU A 141 3.41 20.38 -20.14
CA GLU A 141 4.47 19.45 -20.51
C GLU A 141 4.64 18.41 -19.40
N GLY A 142 4.66 17.13 -19.79
CA GLY A 142 4.87 16.01 -18.88
C GLY A 142 5.84 14.99 -19.46
N GLU A 143 6.49 14.25 -18.57
CA GLU A 143 7.35 13.13 -18.95
C GLU A 143 6.51 11.86 -19.17
N ALA A 144 6.51 11.35 -20.39
CA ALA A 144 6.04 10.00 -20.67
C ALA A 144 7.15 8.99 -20.34
N ARG A 145 6.99 8.27 -19.23
CA ARG A 145 7.87 7.17 -18.88
C ARG A 145 7.25 5.86 -19.35
N VAL A 146 7.81 5.27 -20.40
CA VAL A 146 7.48 3.88 -20.73
C VAL A 146 8.12 3.00 -19.67
N ASN A 147 7.33 2.59 -18.68
CA ASN A 147 7.81 1.76 -17.58
C ASN A 147 7.97 0.30 -18.07
N LEU A 148 9.01 0.05 -18.86
CA LEU A 148 9.26 -1.25 -19.52
C LEU A 148 9.58 -2.40 -18.54
N LYS A 149 9.83 -2.09 -17.26
CA LYS A 149 10.25 -3.08 -16.25
C LYS A 149 9.09 -3.90 -15.67
N ILE A 150 7.89 -3.32 -15.66
CA ILE A 150 6.67 -3.99 -15.25
C ILE A 150 5.90 -4.35 -16.52
N ALA A 151 5.51 -5.60 -16.67
CA ALA A 151 4.43 -5.95 -17.58
C ALA A 151 3.27 -6.47 -16.74
N LYS A 152 2.22 -5.65 -16.59
CA LYS A 152 0.94 -6.15 -16.13
C LYS A 152 0.31 -6.93 -17.26
N ARG A 153 -0.13 -8.14 -16.95
CA ARG A 153 -0.91 -8.96 -17.86
C ARG A 153 -2.35 -8.98 -17.40
N ARG A 154 -3.28 -8.64 -18.27
CA ARG A 154 -4.71 -8.61 -17.97
C ARG A 154 -5.45 -9.51 -18.96
N ILE A 155 -6.25 -10.43 -18.44
CA ILE A 155 -7.30 -11.10 -19.19
C ILE A 155 -8.61 -10.51 -18.70
N THR A 156 -9.33 -9.80 -19.57
CA THR A 156 -10.71 -9.40 -19.27
C THR A 156 -11.63 -10.26 -20.11
N THR A 157 -12.75 -10.69 -19.54
CA THR A 157 -13.80 -11.39 -20.27
C THR A 157 -15.11 -10.65 -20.08
N LEU A 158 -15.73 -10.27 -21.20
CA LEU A 158 -17.06 -9.65 -21.26
C LEU A 158 -17.95 -10.57 -22.08
N PHE A 159 -19.08 -11.00 -21.54
CA PHE A 159 -19.87 -12.01 -22.23
C PHE A 159 -20.96 -11.40 -23.11
N ASN A 160 -21.06 -11.91 -24.34
CA ASN A 160 -22.09 -11.50 -25.28
C ASN A 160 -23.39 -12.25 -24.99
N SER A 161 -24.44 -11.52 -24.63
CA SER A 161 -25.77 -12.08 -24.37
C SER A 161 -26.38 -12.81 -25.57
N LYS A 162 -26.02 -12.45 -26.81
CA LYS A 162 -26.62 -13.06 -28.03
C LYS A 162 -26.07 -14.44 -28.37
N ILE A 163 -24.79 -14.69 -28.11
CA ILE A 163 -24.10 -15.91 -28.58
C ILE A 163 -23.56 -16.77 -27.43
N GLY A 164 -23.63 -16.30 -26.19
CA GLY A 164 -23.10 -17.01 -25.02
C GLY A 164 -21.59 -17.21 -25.07
N ALA A 165 -20.89 -16.41 -25.88
CA ALA A 165 -19.44 -16.47 -26.02
C ALA A 165 -18.78 -15.31 -25.27
N PRO A 166 -17.65 -15.54 -24.58
CA PRO A 166 -16.85 -14.45 -24.04
C PRO A 166 -16.18 -13.66 -25.17
N TYR A 167 -16.29 -12.35 -25.10
CA TYR A 167 -15.25 -11.46 -25.62
C TYR A 167 -14.07 -11.48 -24.66
N ILE A 168 -12.98 -12.09 -25.10
CA ILE A 168 -11.74 -12.22 -24.36
C ILE A 168 -10.82 -11.08 -24.80
N PHE A 169 -10.30 -10.34 -23.84
CA PHE A 169 -9.33 -9.27 -24.07
C PHE A 169 -8.02 -9.63 -23.40
N PHE A 170 -6.92 -9.61 -24.15
CA PHE A 170 -5.58 -9.71 -23.60
C PHE A 170 -4.95 -8.33 -23.58
N ASP A 171 -4.60 -7.84 -22.39
CA ASP A 171 -4.01 -6.52 -22.15
C ASP A 171 -4.83 -5.34 -22.71
N GLY A 172 -6.13 -5.56 -22.97
CA GLY A 172 -7.08 -4.58 -23.50
C GLY A 172 -7.44 -4.75 -24.98
N TYR A 173 -6.97 -5.79 -25.68
CA TYR A 173 -7.25 -5.98 -27.12
C TYR A 173 -7.99 -7.30 -27.31
N THR A 174 -9.00 -7.26 -28.17
CA THR A 174 -9.85 -8.40 -28.48
C THR A 174 -8.99 -9.56 -28.98
N ALA A 175 -9.01 -10.65 -28.22
CA ALA A 175 -8.26 -11.86 -28.53
C ALA A 175 -9.04 -12.78 -29.48
N ASN A 176 -10.38 -12.68 -29.50
CA ASN A 176 -11.25 -13.56 -30.28
C ASN A 176 -10.83 -13.68 -31.75
N ASP A 177 -10.40 -12.58 -32.37
CA ASP A 177 -9.98 -12.55 -33.78
C ASP A 177 -8.70 -13.37 -34.04
N PHE A 178 -7.93 -13.69 -32.99
CA PHE A 178 -6.68 -14.46 -33.05
C PHE A 178 -6.81 -15.88 -32.45
N LEU A 179 -7.97 -16.22 -31.89
CA LEU A 179 -8.23 -17.52 -31.28
C LEU A 179 -8.92 -18.44 -32.30
N GLU A 180 -8.16 -18.86 -33.31
CA GLU A 180 -8.64 -19.84 -34.29
C GLU A 180 -9.05 -21.15 -33.61
N GLY A 181 -10.17 -21.73 -34.05
CA GLY A 181 -10.67 -23.01 -33.52
C GLY A 181 -11.67 -22.91 -32.37
N LEU A 182 -12.09 -21.70 -31.97
CA LEU A 182 -13.25 -21.55 -31.08
C LEU A 182 -14.53 -22.06 -31.78
N GLY A 183 -15.32 -22.83 -31.05
CA GLY A 183 -16.56 -23.42 -31.56
C GLY A 183 -17.60 -23.68 -30.46
N ASN A 184 -18.77 -24.16 -30.86
CA ASN A 184 -19.80 -24.57 -29.90
C ASN A 184 -19.29 -25.75 -29.05
N GLY A 185 -19.64 -25.79 -27.77
CA GLY A 185 -19.17 -26.78 -26.79
C GLY A 185 -18.28 -26.17 -25.71
N ILE A 186 -17.39 -26.97 -25.11
CA ILE A 186 -16.41 -26.52 -24.12
C ILE A 186 -15.09 -26.20 -24.84
N ASN A 187 -14.62 -24.97 -24.69
CA ASN A 187 -13.34 -24.52 -25.20
C ASN A 187 -12.32 -24.45 -24.06
N VAL A 188 -11.10 -24.93 -24.31
CA VAL A 188 -9.97 -24.85 -23.38
C VAL A 188 -8.84 -24.09 -24.05
N LEU A 189 -8.48 -22.95 -23.48
CA LEU A 189 -7.29 -22.17 -23.83
C LEU A 189 -6.14 -22.62 -22.93
N VAL A 190 -5.07 -23.14 -23.53
CA VAL A 190 -3.85 -23.55 -22.82
C VAL A 190 -2.75 -22.56 -23.11
N PHE A 191 -2.27 -21.89 -22.06
CA PHE A 191 -1.19 -20.92 -22.17
C PHE A 191 0.15 -21.66 -21.99
N SER A 192 1.09 -21.43 -22.91
CA SER A 192 2.41 -22.07 -22.83
C SER A 192 3.12 -21.72 -21.52
N GLN A 193 3.77 -22.69 -20.87
CA GLN A 193 4.49 -22.47 -19.59
C GLN A 193 5.54 -21.35 -19.67
N LYS A 194 6.12 -21.13 -20.86
CA LYS A 194 7.13 -20.08 -21.12
C LYS A 194 6.53 -18.72 -21.51
N GLY A 195 5.26 -18.69 -21.88
CA GLY A 195 4.60 -17.51 -22.45
C GLY A 195 3.76 -16.79 -21.41
N ALA A 196 4.11 -15.53 -21.15
CA ALA A 196 3.20 -14.60 -20.49
C ALA A 196 1.89 -14.51 -21.30
N VAL A 197 0.75 -14.37 -20.62
CA VAL A 197 -0.54 -14.00 -21.23
C VAL A 197 -0.30 -12.83 -22.19
N SER A 198 -0.28 -13.07 -23.49
CA SER A 198 0.07 -12.05 -24.47
C SER A 198 -0.43 -12.44 -25.85
N VAL A 199 -0.91 -11.44 -26.60
CA VAL A 199 -1.26 -11.60 -28.01
C VAL A 199 -0.07 -12.04 -28.87
N ARG A 200 1.18 -11.82 -28.43
CA ARG A 200 2.38 -12.29 -29.14
C ARG A 200 2.56 -13.82 -29.10
N SER A 201 1.93 -14.47 -28.13
CA SER A 201 1.99 -15.91 -27.95
C SER A 201 0.60 -16.36 -27.55
N PRO A 202 -0.35 -16.36 -28.52
CA PRO A 202 -1.74 -16.70 -28.23
C PRO A 202 -1.80 -18.09 -27.62
N PRO A 203 -2.76 -18.34 -26.70
CA PRO A 203 -2.94 -19.67 -26.13
C PRO A 203 -3.32 -20.67 -27.22
N GLN A 204 -2.96 -21.94 -27.00
CA GLN A 204 -3.46 -23.02 -27.83
C GLN A 204 -4.95 -23.22 -27.53
N VAL A 205 -5.77 -23.24 -28.57
CA VAL A 205 -7.22 -23.40 -28.47
C VAL A 205 -7.57 -24.86 -28.70
N TYR A 206 -8.31 -25.46 -27.77
CA TYR A 206 -8.87 -26.79 -27.90
C TYR A 206 -10.39 -26.71 -27.75
N ASN A 207 -11.12 -26.99 -28.83
CA ASN A 207 -12.57 -27.08 -28.81
C ASN A 207 -13.03 -28.54 -28.63
N PHE A 208 -13.94 -28.74 -27.69
CA PHE A 208 -14.61 -30.01 -27.44
C PHE A 208 -16.11 -29.80 -27.74
N PRO A 209 -16.62 -30.23 -28.91
CA PRO A 209 -17.97 -29.91 -29.36
C PRO A 209 -19.07 -30.71 -28.64
N THR A 210 -19.21 -30.48 -27.34
CA THR A 210 -20.22 -31.09 -26.46
C THR A 210 -21.66 -30.70 -26.83
N SER A 211 -21.86 -29.82 -27.81
CA SER A 211 -23.15 -29.58 -28.45
C SER A 211 -23.60 -30.70 -29.39
N ASN A 212 -22.68 -31.55 -29.86
CA ASN A 212 -22.99 -32.59 -30.84
C ASN A 212 -23.34 -33.92 -30.15
N LEU A 213 -24.58 -34.39 -30.36
CA LEU A 213 -25.15 -35.61 -29.77
C LEU A 213 -24.34 -36.89 -30.01
N TYR A 214 -23.56 -36.95 -31.10
CA TYR A 214 -22.84 -38.16 -31.52
C TYR A 214 -21.33 -38.10 -31.27
N SER A 215 -20.86 -37.17 -30.44
CA SER A 215 -19.44 -36.95 -30.24
C SER A 215 -18.94 -37.54 -28.91
N ASN A 216 -17.83 -38.27 -28.94
CA ASN A 216 -17.08 -38.66 -27.73
C ASN A 216 -16.36 -37.45 -27.08
N SER A 217 -16.78 -36.21 -27.39
CA SER A 217 -16.07 -34.99 -27.05
C SER A 217 -15.99 -34.73 -25.55
N SER A 218 -17.00 -35.12 -24.78
CA SER A 218 -16.95 -35.00 -23.32
C SER A 218 -15.95 -35.98 -22.69
N GLU A 219 -15.83 -37.21 -23.21
CA GLU A 219 -14.79 -38.12 -22.74
C GLU A 219 -13.39 -37.63 -23.14
N SER A 220 -13.23 -37.12 -24.36
CA SER A 220 -11.98 -36.47 -24.80
C SER A 220 -11.61 -35.27 -23.94
N LEU A 221 -12.58 -34.43 -23.55
CA LEU A 221 -12.38 -33.32 -22.62
C LEU A 221 -11.88 -33.82 -21.26
N SER A 222 -12.51 -34.85 -20.69
CA SER A 222 -12.10 -35.45 -19.42
C SER A 222 -10.64 -35.91 -19.47
N ARG A 223 -10.28 -36.72 -20.48
CA ARG A 223 -8.90 -37.19 -20.68
C ARG A 223 -7.92 -36.04 -20.90
N PHE A 224 -8.32 -35.01 -21.65
CA PHE A 224 -7.50 -33.83 -21.90
C PHE A 224 -7.19 -33.08 -20.59
N ILE A 225 -8.22 -32.75 -19.80
CA ILE A 225 -8.05 -32.05 -18.51
C ILE A 225 -7.16 -32.86 -17.56
N ASP A 226 -7.37 -34.17 -17.47
CA ASP A 226 -6.55 -35.06 -16.63
C ASP A 226 -5.11 -35.22 -17.14
N SER A 227 -4.83 -34.92 -18.41
CA SER A 227 -3.49 -34.98 -19.00
C SER A 227 -2.67 -33.70 -18.82
N LEU A 228 -3.30 -32.60 -18.40
CA LEU A 228 -2.61 -31.31 -18.25
C LEU A 228 -1.57 -31.38 -17.12
N ALA A 229 -0.35 -30.94 -17.42
CA ALA A 229 0.72 -30.91 -16.44
C ALA A 229 0.45 -29.89 -15.32
N ASN A 230 1.00 -30.12 -14.13
CA ASN A 230 1.02 -29.14 -13.05
C ASN A 230 1.63 -27.81 -13.53
N HIS A 231 1.15 -26.71 -12.96
CA HIS A 231 1.47 -25.33 -13.28
C HIS A 231 1.02 -24.84 -14.67
N THR A 232 0.32 -25.67 -15.46
CA THR A 232 -0.29 -25.23 -16.72
C THR A 232 -1.38 -24.20 -16.45
N PHE A 233 -1.26 -23.01 -17.04
CA PHE A 233 -2.27 -21.97 -16.94
C PHE A 233 -3.32 -22.18 -18.03
N ILE A 234 -4.60 -22.22 -17.64
CA ILE A 234 -5.72 -22.49 -18.54
C ILE A 234 -6.88 -21.53 -18.31
N MET A 235 -7.65 -21.33 -19.38
CA MET A 235 -9.00 -20.79 -19.32
C MET A 235 -9.94 -21.79 -19.98
N VAL A 236 -11.01 -22.17 -19.30
CA VAL A 236 -12.06 -23.07 -19.80
C VAL A 236 -13.35 -22.27 -19.88
N PHE A 237 -14.10 -22.38 -20.97
CA PHE A 237 -15.41 -21.75 -21.08
C PHE A 237 -16.35 -22.51 -22.03
N ALA A 238 -17.64 -22.41 -21.76
CA ALA A 238 -18.69 -22.89 -22.64
C ALA A 238 -19.02 -21.84 -23.72
N GLN A 239 -19.31 -22.30 -24.94
CA GLN A 239 -19.80 -21.48 -26.04
C GLN A 239 -20.97 -22.20 -26.74
N GLY A 240 -22.00 -21.47 -27.14
CA GLY A 240 -23.21 -22.05 -27.75
C GLY A 240 -24.36 -22.29 -26.77
N LEU A 241 -24.39 -21.53 -25.66
CA LEU A 241 -25.47 -21.51 -24.67
C LEU A 241 -25.77 -22.92 -24.11
N ASP A 242 -27.04 -23.25 -23.93
CA ASP A 242 -27.51 -24.55 -23.42
C ASP A 242 -27.04 -25.76 -24.26
N LEU A 243 -26.73 -25.56 -25.53
CA LEU A 243 -26.26 -26.66 -26.38
C LEU A 243 -24.95 -27.23 -25.85
N ALA A 244 -24.06 -26.40 -25.29
CA ALA A 244 -22.76 -26.85 -24.80
C ALA A 244 -22.83 -27.82 -23.60
N LYS A 245 -23.93 -27.82 -22.83
CA LYS A 245 -24.11 -28.76 -21.70
C LYS A 245 -24.84 -30.05 -22.07
N ASN A 246 -25.55 -30.12 -23.21
CA ASN A 246 -26.38 -31.27 -23.57
C ASN A 246 -25.64 -32.61 -23.56
N ASN A 247 -24.37 -32.64 -23.98
CA ASN A 247 -23.55 -33.87 -23.96
C ASN A 247 -22.34 -33.75 -23.04
N LEU A 248 -22.42 -32.91 -22.00
CA LEU A 248 -21.38 -32.83 -20.98
C LEU A 248 -21.58 -33.94 -19.95
N HIS A 249 -20.88 -35.06 -20.12
CA HIS A 249 -21.00 -36.25 -19.27
C HIS A 249 -20.29 -36.09 -17.92
N GLN A 250 -20.68 -36.95 -16.96
CA GLN A 250 -20.23 -36.90 -15.57
C GLN A 250 -18.72 -37.08 -15.38
N ASN A 251 -18.04 -37.78 -16.29
CA ASN A 251 -16.58 -37.91 -16.27
C ASN A 251 -15.88 -36.56 -16.50
N ALA A 252 -16.29 -35.78 -17.49
CA ALA A 252 -15.75 -34.44 -17.72
C ALA A 252 -16.05 -33.49 -16.56
N ILE A 253 -17.27 -33.53 -16.04
CA ILE A 253 -17.66 -32.75 -14.85
C ILE A 253 -16.77 -33.14 -13.67
N SER A 254 -16.47 -34.43 -13.48
CA SER A 254 -15.61 -34.92 -12.42
C SER A 254 -14.15 -34.50 -12.60
N SER A 255 -13.61 -34.51 -13.82
CA SER A 255 -12.24 -34.00 -14.10
C SER A 255 -12.15 -32.48 -13.85
N LEU A 256 -13.18 -31.71 -14.22
CA LEU A 256 -13.24 -30.27 -13.94
C LEU A 256 -13.38 -29.98 -12.43
N ARG A 257 -14.21 -30.74 -11.70
CA ARG A 257 -14.30 -30.71 -10.23
C ARG A 257 -12.96 -31.09 -9.58
N LYS A 258 -12.23 -32.07 -10.12
CA LYS A 258 -10.93 -32.52 -9.62
C LYS A 258 -9.86 -31.44 -9.73
N ILE A 259 -9.91 -30.61 -10.77
CA ILE A 259 -9.07 -29.40 -10.86
C ILE A 259 -9.68 -28.21 -10.10
N GLY A 260 -10.74 -28.40 -9.32
CA GLY A 260 -11.25 -27.44 -8.35
C GLY A 260 -12.51 -26.68 -8.74
N SER A 261 -13.05 -26.86 -9.96
CA SER A 261 -14.28 -26.18 -10.40
C SER A 261 -15.44 -26.39 -9.42
N LYS A 262 -16.02 -25.29 -8.95
CA LYS A 262 -17.14 -25.26 -8.00
C LYS A 262 -18.48 -25.13 -8.72
N PHE A 263 -18.52 -24.37 -9.81
CA PHE A 263 -19.75 -24.02 -10.51
C PHE A 263 -20.06 -24.89 -11.74
N ILE A 264 -19.15 -25.79 -12.16
CA ILE A 264 -19.46 -26.73 -13.26
C ILE A 264 -20.67 -27.60 -12.95
N SER A 265 -20.84 -27.97 -11.68
CA SER A 265 -22.00 -28.73 -11.19
C SER A 265 -23.29 -27.99 -11.52
N GLN A 266 -23.38 -26.73 -11.11
CA GLN A 266 -24.55 -25.88 -11.29
C GLN A 266 -24.82 -25.58 -12.77
N TYR A 267 -23.78 -25.30 -13.55
CA TYR A 267 -23.89 -25.13 -15.00
C TYR A 267 -24.54 -26.35 -15.67
N SER A 268 -24.10 -27.57 -15.30
CA SER A 268 -24.58 -28.80 -15.92
C SER A 268 -26.02 -29.18 -15.54
N THR A 269 -26.47 -28.84 -14.33
CA THR A 269 -27.76 -29.30 -13.80
C THR A 269 -28.87 -28.26 -13.89
N ILE A 270 -28.52 -26.97 -13.95
CA ILE A 270 -29.50 -25.88 -13.91
C ILE A 270 -29.73 -25.36 -15.32
N SER A 271 -30.95 -25.53 -15.83
CA SER A 271 -31.30 -25.18 -17.21
C SER A 271 -31.10 -23.69 -17.50
N SER A 272 -31.40 -22.80 -16.55
CA SER A 272 -31.24 -21.35 -16.74
C SER A 272 -29.79 -20.86 -16.75
N ASN A 273 -28.84 -21.68 -16.31
CA ASN A 273 -27.41 -21.35 -16.31
C ASN A 273 -26.79 -21.93 -17.58
N ASP A 274 -26.68 -21.12 -18.62
CA ASP A 274 -26.31 -21.57 -19.94
C ASP A 274 -24.95 -21.04 -20.40
N CYS A 275 -24.30 -20.27 -19.54
CA CYS A 275 -22.91 -19.86 -19.67
C CYS A 275 -22.08 -20.31 -18.46
N TRP A 276 -20.82 -20.65 -18.69
CA TRP A 276 -19.85 -20.98 -17.64
C TRP A 276 -18.43 -20.74 -18.13
N PHE A 277 -17.57 -20.26 -17.23
CA PHE A 277 -16.13 -20.20 -17.46
C PHE A 277 -15.34 -20.35 -16.17
N MET A 278 -14.06 -20.66 -16.33
CA MET A 278 -13.07 -20.79 -15.27
C MET A 278 -11.69 -20.37 -15.77
N ILE A 279 -10.93 -19.65 -14.95
CA ILE A 279 -9.49 -19.41 -15.17
C ILE A 279 -8.74 -19.99 -13.99
N LYS A 280 -7.73 -20.83 -14.28
CA LYS A 280 -6.99 -21.57 -13.26
C LYS A 280 -5.57 -21.91 -13.70
N ARG A 281 -4.68 -22.13 -12.73
CA ARG A 281 -3.43 -22.86 -12.91
C ARG A 281 -3.56 -24.30 -12.38
N ILE A 282 -3.29 -25.31 -13.21
CA ILE A 282 -3.34 -26.71 -12.79
C ILE A 282 -2.38 -26.94 -11.61
N GLY A 283 -2.83 -27.67 -10.59
CA GLY A 283 -2.07 -27.92 -9.36
C GLY A 283 -2.08 -26.79 -8.33
N SER A 284 -2.67 -25.62 -8.61
CA SER A 284 -2.89 -24.60 -7.56
C SER A 284 -4.10 -24.95 -6.70
N ASP A 285 -4.05 -24.62 -5.41
CA ASP A 285 -5.17 -24.83 -4.49
C ASP A 285 -6.36 -23.91 -4.81
N SER A 286 -6.08 -22.74 -5.39
CA SER A 286 -7.08 -21.73 -5.72
C SER A 286 -7.56 -21.83 -7.17
N ILE A 287 -8.82 -21.49 -7.38
CA ILE A 287 -9.30 -21.03 -8.69
C ILE A 287 -9.14 -19.50 -8.70
N PHE A 288 -8.73 -18.94 -9.84
CA PHE A 288 -8.54 -17.50 -9.93
C PHE A 288 -9.86 -16.78 -10.19
N THR A 289 -10.65 -17.28 -11.12
CA THR A 289 -12.01 -16.79 -11.36
C THR A 289 -12.86 -17.92 -11.92
N GLU A 290 -14.10 -18.00 -11.49
CA GLU A 290 -15.09 -18.95 -12.00
C GLU A 290 -16.48 -18.34 -11.83
N MET A 291 -17.33 -18.56 -12.84
CA MET A 291 -18.74 -18.19 -12.78
C MET A 291 -19.57 -19.09 -13.68
N THR A 292 -20.81 -19.35 -13.27
CA THR A 292 -21.89 -19.79 -14.15
C THR A 292 -23.00 -18.75 -14.11
N TYR A 293 -23.71 -18.50 -15.20
CA TYR A 293 -24.75 -17.46 -15.26
C TYR A 293 -25.66 -17.67 -16.48
N ASN A 294 -26.73 -16.88 -16.55
CA ASN A 294 -27.66 -16.83 -17.68
C ASN A 294 -27.17 -15.79 -18.71
N HIS A 295 -27.16 -16.09 -20.00
CA HIS A 295 -26.76 -15.15 -21.06
C HIS A 295 -27.52 -13.81 -21.04
N ASN A 296 -28.76 -13.77 -20.53
CA ASN A 296 -29.55 -12.54 -20.37
C ASN A 296 -29.06 -11.67 -19.20
N SER A 297 -28.27 -12.24 -18.30
CA SER A 297 -27.61 -11.57 -17.18
C SER A 297 -26.10 -11.79 -17.26
N PRO A 298 -25.43 -11.22 -18.28
CA PRO A 298 -24.05 -11.56 -18.60
C PRO A 298 -23.10 -11.18 -17.45
N SER A 299 -22.19 -12.11 -17.12
CA SER A 299 -21.12 -11.85 -16.16
C SER A 299 -20.02 -10.97 -16.76
N THR A 300 -19.36 -10.20 -15.90
CA THR A 300 -18.12 -9.49 -16.24
C THR A 300 -16.99 -10.05 -15.40
N SER A 301 -15.86 -10.41 -16.01
CA SER A 301 -14.70 -10.94 -15.29
C SER A 301 -13.39 -10.32 -15.70
N SER A 302 -12.50 -10.14 -14.74
CA SER A 302 -11.16 -9.62 -14.97
C SER A 302 -10.15 -10.41 -14.13
N PHE A 303 -9.15 -10.93 -14.81
CA PHE A 303 -7.99 -11.57 -14.25
C PHE A 303 -6.78 -10.66 -14.50
N ILE A 304 -6.19 -10.16 -13.42
CA ILE A 304 -5.01 -9.30 -13.49
C ILE A 304 -3.85 -10.05 -12.84
N GLN A 305 -2.83 -10.33 -13.65
CA GLN A 305 -1.58 -10.89 -13.19
C GLN A 305 -0.46 -9.87 -13.34
N THR A 306 0.11 -9.46 -12.23
CA THR A 306 1.36 -8.71 -12.20
C THR A 306 2.51 -9.71 -12.36
N VAL A 307 3.30 -9.53 -13.41
CA VAL A 307 4.49 -10.33 -13.67
C VAL A 307 5.69 -9.42 -13.58
N GLU A 308 6.54 -9.65 -12.59
CA GLU A 308 7.83 -8.98 -12.56
C GLU A 308 8.76 -9.65 -13.58
N ARG A 309 9.14 -8.90 -14.62
CA ARG A 309 10.03 -9.42 -15.64
C ARG A 309 11.47 -9.39 -15.12
N LYS A 310 11.99 -10.52 -14.62
CA LYS A 310 13.43 -10.67 -14.42
C LYS A 310 14.12 -10.51 -15.77
N ILE A 311 15.10 -9.59 -15.84
CA ILE A 311 15.53 -8.99 -17.12
C ILE A 311 16.38 -9.94 -17.98
N TYR A 312 17.01 -10.96 -17.38
CA TYR A 312 17.95 -11.86 -18.06
C TYR A 312 17.60 -13.34 -17.84
N ASN A 313 17.26 -14.00 -18.95
CA ASN A 313 17.56 -15.39 -19.32
C ASN A 313 17.19 -16.58 -18.43
N ASP A 314 16.63 -16.40 -17.23
CA ASP A 314 16.22 -17.53 -16.41
C ASP A 314 14.71 -17.79 -16.55
N ASP A 315 14.38 -18.84 -17.30
CA ASP A 315 13.01 -19.31 -17.62
C ASP A 315 12.23 -19.82 -16.38
N THR A 316 12.74 -19.62 -15.17
CA THR A 316 12.13 -20.12 -13.94
C THR A 316 11.06 -19.15 -13.42
N TYR A 317 9.83 -19.39 -13.88
CA TYR A 317 8.62 -18.75 -13.40
C TYR A 317 8.32 -19.20 -11.95
N GLN A 318 8.82 -18.50 -10.93
CA GLN A 318 8.44 -18.74 -9.54
C GLN A 318 7.14 -17.96 -9.23
N VAL A 319 6.00 -18.66 -9.23
CA VAL A 319 4.67 -18.11 -8.88
C VAL A 319 4.29 -18.36 -7.42
N ASP A 320 5.02 -19.23 -6.72
CA ASP A 320 4.50 -19.90 -5.53
C ASP A 320 4.40 -19.01 -4.27
N ASP A 321 4.90 -17.77 -4.30
CA ASP A 321 4.88 -16.88 -3.14
C ASP A 321 4.03 -15.62 -3.28
N ASP A 322 3.14 -15.51 -4.26
CA ASP A 322 2.24 -14.36 -4.37
C ASP A 322 1.02 -14.47 -3.42
N ILE A 323 0.53 -13.33 -2.92
CA ILE A 323 -0.79 -13.19 -2.31
C ILE A 323 -1.81 -13.14 -3.45
N ASN A 324 -2.46 -14.27 -3.68
CA ASN A 324 -3.48 -14.42 -4.71
C ASN A 324 -4.86 -14.08 -4.11
N ILE A 325 -5.52 -13.07 -4.66
CA ILE A 325 -6.85 -12.64 -4.20
C ILE A 325 -7.85 -12.86 -5.33
N SER A 326 -8.92 -13.60 -5.03
CA SER A 326 -10.07 -13.78 -5.92
C SER A 326 -11.32 -13.32 -5.18
N VAL A 327 -12.15 -12.53 -5.86
CA VAL A 327 -13.42 -12.05 -5.31
C VAL A 327 -14.51 -12.18 -6.36
N MET A 328 -15.72 -12.46 -5.90
CA MET A 328 -16.92 -12.46 -6.71
C MET A 328 -18.02 -11.74 -5.97
N SER A 329 -18.85 -11.02 -6.70
CA SER A 329 -20.07 -10.40 -6.20
C SER A 329 -21.18 -10.59 -7.22
N SER A 330 -22.39 -10.84 -6.71
CA SER A 330 -23.63 -10.80 -7.46
C SER A 330 -24.66 -10.03 -6.67
N ASN A 331 -25.40 -9.15 -7.35
CA ASN A 331 -26.66 -8.67 -6.83
C ASN A 331 -27.67 -9.83 -6.73
N GLN A 332 -28.68 -9.70 -5.88
CA GLN A 332 -29.65 -10.77 -5.69
C GLN A 332 -30.53 -11.02 -6.93
N SER A 333 -30.91 -9.98 -7.69
CA SER A 333 -31.78 -10.13 -8.88
C SER A 333 -31.14 -10.86 -10.05
N ASN A 334 -29.82 -10.74 -10.18
CA ASN A 334 -29.04 -11.30 -11.28
C ASN A 334 -28.15 -12.45 -10.77
N THR A 335 -28.37 -12.93 -9.54
CA THR A 335 -27.68 -14.10 -9.01
C THR A 335 -28.07 -15.32 -9.86
N PRO A 336 -27.08 -16.03 -10.43
CA PRO A 336 -27.32 -17.28 -11.12
C PRO A 336 -28.14 -18.23 -10.26
N VAL A 337 -29.14 -18.87 -10.85
CA VAL A 337 -29.99 -19.83 -10.11
C VAL A 337 -29.12 -20.93 -9.53
N GLY A 338 -29.34 -21.28 -8.26
CA GLY A 338 -28.59 -22.31 -7.54
C GLY A 338 -27.24 -21.87 -6.97
N MET A 339 -26.84 -20.60 -7.11
CA MET A 339 -25.77 -20.05 -6.27
C MET A 339 -26.27 -19.80 -4.86
N GLU A 340 -25.65 -20.46 -3.88
CA GLU A 340 -25.98 -20.31 -2.46
C GLU A 340 -25.41 -19.03 -1.83
N SER A 341 -24.39 -18.44 -2.46
CA SER A 341 -23.69 -17.27 -1.93
C SER A 341 -23.68 -16.13 -2.95
N LEU A 342 -24.05 -14.93 -2.51
CA LEU A 342 -24.01 -13.70 -3.30
C LEU A 342 -22.59 -13.19 -3.54
N PHE A 343 -21.60 -13.70 -2.83
CA PHE A 343 -20.21 -13.32 -2.98
C PHE A 343 -19.29 -14.47 -2.55
N TYR A 344 -18.01 -14.39 -2.92
CA TYR A 344 -16.94 -15.12 -2.26
C TYR A 344 -15.68 -14.26 -2.23
N ILE A 345 -14.81 -14.53 -1.25
CA ILE A 345 -13.45 -13.98 -1.21
C ILE A 345 -12.49 -15.15 -0.92
N TYR A 346 -11.48 -15.33 -1.78
CA TYR A 346 -10.36 -16.23 -1.56
C TYR A 346 -9.08 -15.42 -1.42
N VAL A 347 -8.30 -15.71 -0.37
CA VAL A 347 -6.96 -15.13 -0.16
C VAL A 347 -5.98 -16.26 0.02
N GLY A 348 -4.98 -16.35 -0.87
CA GLY A 348 -4.03 -17.47 -0.90
C GLY A 348 -4.71 -18.84 -1.12
N GLY A 349 -5.91 -18.85 -1.73
CA GLY A 349 -6.73 -20.07 -1.90
C GLY A 349 -7.59 -20.48 -0.71
N VAL A 350 -7.47 -19.79 0.43
CA VAL A 350 -8.35 -19.99 1.58
C VAL A 350 -9.65 -19.21 1.36
N SER A 351 -10.78 -19.90 1.47
CA SER A 351 -12.12 -19.26 1.44
C SER A 351 -12.33 -18.47 2.72
N ILE A 352 -12.79 -17.23 2.60
CA ILE A 352 -13.17 -16.42 3.75
C ILE A 352 -14.68 -16.49 3.89
N THR A 353 -15.15 -16.86 5.08
CA THR A 353 -16.57 -16.87 5.45
C THR A 353 -16.86 -15.71 6.38
N LEU A 354 -18.00 -15.04 6.18
CA LEU A 354 -18.53 -14.06 7.12
C LEU A 354 -19.22 -14.77 8.28
N GLU A 355 -19.05 -14.24 9.49
CA GLU A 355 -19.85 -14.63 10.64
C GLU A 355 -21.15 -13.79 10.65
N GLY A 356 -22.30 -14.46 10.77
CA GLY A 356 -23.60 -13.81 10.89
C GLY A 356 -24.38 -13.62 9.58
N PRO A 357 -25.62 -13.10 9.67
CA PRO A 357 -26.47 -12.89 8.50
C PRO A 357 -25.94 -11.77 7.60
N LEU A 358 -26.14 -11.92 6.29
CA LEU A 358 -25.79 -10.88 5.33
C LEU A 358 -26.78 -9.72 5.43
N THR A 359 -26.26 -8.51 5.62
CA THR A 359 -26.98 -7.26 5.45
C THR A 359 -26.84 -6.76 4.01
N ASN A 360 -27.80 -5.94 3.59
CA ASN A 360 -27.80 -5.30 2.28
C ASN A 360 -26.72 -4.21 2.22
N GLY A 361 -25.58 -4.47 1.59
CA GLY A 361 -24.52 -3.47 1.49
C GLY A 361 -23.18 -3.97 0.97
N LEU A 362 -22.09 -3.61 1.65
CA LEU A 362 -20.73 -3.93 1.22
C LEU A 362 -20.03 -4.84 2.22
N VAL A 363 -19.37 -5.87 1.71
CA VAL A 363 -18.43 -6.69 2.47
C VAL A 363 -17.02 -6.18 2.22
N MET A 364 -16.27 -5.93 3.30
CA MET A 364 -14.88 -5.50 3.22
C MET A 364 -13.97 -6.47 3.97
N CYS A 365 -12.86 -6.83 3.35
CA CYS A 365 -11.80 -7.64 3.94
C CYS A 365 -10.48 -6.85 3.88
N ALA A 366 -9.86 -6.64 5.03
CA ALA A 366 -8.53 -6.01 5.13
C ALA A 366 -7.45 -7.09 5.27
N ILE A 367 -6.41 -7.03 4.44
CA ILE A 367 -5.41 -8.08 4.28
C ILE A 367 -4.01 -7.48 4.39
N SER A 368 -3.14 -8.16 5.12
CA SER A 368 -1.71 -7.86 5.17
C SER A 368 -1.08 -8.02 3.79
N GLU A 369 -0.42 -6.97 3.35
CA GLU A 369 0.34 -6.95 2.10
C GLU A 369 1.60 -7.82 2.12
N ILE A 370 1.95 -8.37 3.29
CA ILE A 370 3.22 -9.09 3.54
C ILE A 370 3.06 -10.58 3.34
N ASP A 371 2.05 -11.15 3.99
CA ASP A 371 1.85 -12.58 4.10
C ASP A 371 0.45 -13.01 3.63
N GLY A 372 -0.44 -12.05 3.35
CA GLY A 372 -1.83 -12.34 3.02
C GLY A 372 -2.71 -12.63 4.23
N HIS A 373 -2.24 -12.36 5.46
CA HIS A 373 -3.04 -12.53 6.67
C HIS A 373 -4.25 -11.59 6.67
N ILE A 374 -5.41 -12.10 7.06
CA ILE A 374 -6.66 -11.32 7.09
C ILE A 374 -6.76 -10.64 8.46
N TYR A 375 -6.74 -9.31 8.48
CA TYR A 375 -6.94 -8.54 9.72
C TYR A 375 -8.38 -8.64 10.21
N PHE A 376 -9.33 -8.45 9.30
CA PHE A 376 -10.76 -8.60 9.57
C PHE A 376 -11.55 -8.74 8.27
N ILE A 377 -12.75 -9.30 8.38
CA ILE A 377 -13.80 -9.26 7.37
C ILE A 377 -15.10 -8.79 8.03
N LYS A 378 -15.81 -7.85 7.41
CA LYS A 378 -17.06 -7.28 7.93
C LYS A 378 -18.06 -6.99 6.82
N ASN A 379 -19.34 -7.05 7.16
CA ASN A 379 -20.44 -6.63 6.30
C ASN A 379 -21.06 -5.34 6.84
N TYR A 380 -21.18 -4.33 5.97
CA TYR A 380 -21.69 -3.00 6.30
C TYR A 380 -23.00 -2.78 5.56
N ASN A 381 -24.07 -2.46 6.31
CA ASN A 381 -25.33 -2.03 5.72
C ASN A 381 -25.20 -0.57 5.28
N ILE A 382 -24.69 -0.33 4.07
CA ILE A 382 -24.50 1.02 3.54
C ILE A 382 -25.81 1.72 3.14
N GLY A 383 -26.96 1.04 3.29
CA GLY A 383 -28.27 1.67 3.22
C GLY A 383 -28.63 2.47 4.47
N THR A 384 -27.83 2.37 5.55
CA THR A 384 -27.97 3.20 6.76
C THR A 384 -26.76 4.13 6.91
N ASP A 385 -26.99 5.28 7.55
CA ASP A 385 -25.92 6.24 7.85
C ASP A 385 -24.86 5.61 8.76
N ASP A 386 -25.29 4.85 9.78
CA ASP A 386 -24.40 4.15 10.71
C ASP A 386 -23.50 3.15 9.99
N GLY A 387 -24.04 2.33 9.07
CA GLY A 387 -23.24 1.35 8.34
C GLY A 387 -22.23 1.99 7.38
N SER A 388 -22.62 3.09 6.75
CA SER A 388 -21.68 3.90 5.94
C SER A 388 -20.59 4.53 6.81
N HIS A 389 -20.95 5.10 7.96
CA HIS A 389 -20.01 5.72 8.90
C HIS A 389 -19.04 4.69 9.50
N ASP A 390 -19.51 3.51 9.88
CA ASP A 390 -18.67 2.42 10.38
C ASP A 390 -17.67 1.94 9.33
N MET A 391 -18.08 1.84 8.07
CA MET A 391 -17.17 1.48 6.98
C MET A 391 -16.11 2.57 6.75
N VAL A 392 -16.51 3.85 6.77
CA VAL A 392 -15.58 4.98 6.70
C VAL A 392 -14.56 4.91 7.83
N LYS A 393 -15.03 4.72 9.07
CA LYS A 393 -14.17 4.59 10.26
C LYS A 393 -13.18 3.44 10.13
N ASP A 394 -13.63 2.27 9.67
CA ASP A 394 -12.74 1.12 9.49
C ASP A 394 -11.71 1.36 8.38
N ILE A 395 -12.11 1.95 7.23
CA ILE A 395 -11.18 2.31 6.15
C ILE A 395 -10.17 3.35 6.63
N VAL A 396 -10.61 4.40 7.31
CA VAL A 396 -9.81 5.59 7.64
C VAL A 396 -8.92 5.35 8.86
N ASP A 397 -9.42 4.65 9.88
CA ASP A 397 -8.74 4.54 11.17
C ASP A 397 -8.09 3.18 11.43
N LYS A 398 -8.69 2.08 10.96
CA LYS A 398 -8.22 0.72 11.30
C LYS A 398 -7.29 0.09 10.28
N ILE A 399 -7.45 0.40 8.99
CA ILE A 399 -6.58 -0.15 7.95
C ILE A 399 -5.29 0.68 7.90
N SER A 400 -4.12 0.05 7.89
CA SER A 400 -2.86 0.76 7.69
C SER A 400 -2.61 1.08 6.20
N VAL A 401 -1.91 2.17 5.91
CA VAL A 401 -1.46 2.50 4.55
C VAL A 401 -0.62 1.35 4.00
N GLY A 402 -0.84 0.97 2.74
CA GLY A 402 -0.15 -0.14 2.09
C GLY A 402 -0.89 -1.48 2.17
N SER A 403 -1.80 -1.64 3.12
CA SER A 403 -2.58 -2.88 3.25
C SER A 403 -3.55 -3.08 2.09
N LEU A 404 -3.69 -4.35 1.71
CA LEU A 404 -4.59 -4.77 0.65
C LEU A 404 -6.02 -4.77 1.20
N VAL A 405 -6.96 -4.31 0.38
CA VAL A 405 -8.38 -4.25 0.77
C VAL A 405 -9.23 -4.82 -0.34
N VAL A 406 -10.11 -5.75 0.01
CA VAL A 406 -11.14 -6.27 -0.88
C VAL A 406 -12.46 -5.69 -0.46
N VAL A 407 -13.22 -5.13 -1.40
CA VAL A 407 -14.59 -4.67 -1.19
C VAL A 407 -15.47 -5.35 -2.22
N CYS A 408 -16.58 -5.93 -1.82
CA CYS A 408 -17.55 -6.50 -2.75
C CYS A 408 -18.99 -6.25 -2.30
N SER A 409 -19.91 -6.13 -3.25
CA SER A 409 -21.29 -5.81 -2.95
C SER A 409 -22.12 -7.07 -2.67
N VAL A 410 -23.05 -6.92 -1.72
CA VAL A 410 -24.07 -7.92 -1.34
C VAL A 410 -25.39 -7.17 -1.32
N LEU A 411 -25.84 -6.76 -2.51
CA LEU A 411 -26.98 -5.86 -2.66
C LEU A 411 -28.26 -6.60 -3.01
N ASN A 412 -29.33 -6.28 -2.29
CA ASN A 412 -30.67 -6.73 -2.59
C ASN A 412 -31.35 -5.72 -3.53
N SER A 413 -31.75 -6.21 -4.70
CA SER A 413 -32.44 -5.46 -5.74
C SER A 413 -33.82 -4.90 -5.33
N ALA A 414 -34.43 -5.45 -4.27
CA ALA A 414 -35.73 -5.01 -3.77
C ALA A 414 -35.64 -3.82 -2.78
N GLY A 415 -34.43 -3.35 -2.45
CA GLY A 415 -34.21 -2.24 -1.51
C GLY A 415 -34.42 -0.86 -2.15
N SER A 416 -34.58 0.16 -1.30
CA SER A 416 -34.49 1.56 -1.70
C SER A 416 -33.16 1.85 -2.39
N ASN A 417 -33.14 2.84 -3.28
CA ASN A 417 -31.90 3.31 -3.93
C ASN A 417 -30.82 3.53 -2.87
N ILE A 418 -29.69 2.83 -3.01
CA ILE A 418 -28.55 2.98 -2.12
C ILE A 418 -27.89 4.30 -2.48
N THR A 419 -27.91 5.24 -1.56
CA THR A 419 -27.19 6.50 -1.70
C THR A 419 -25.95 6.42 -0.82
N MET A 420 -24.78 6.30 -1.44
CA MET A 420 -23.52 6.34 -0.68
C MET A 420 -23.26 7.76 -0.19
N SER A 421 -22.83 7.88 1.07
CA SER A 421 -22.37 9.17 1.59
C SER A 421 -21.11 9.64 0.85
N ALA A 422 -20.93 10.95 0.76
CA ALA A 422 -19.73 11.54 0.14
C ALA A 422 -18.43 11.09 0.84
N ASP A 423 -18.49 10.84 2.15
CA ASP A 423 -17.36 10.37 2.95
C ASP A 423 -17.01 8.92 2.67
N LEU A 424 -18.01 8.06 2.43
CA LEU A 424 -17.79 6.67 2.01
C LEU A 424 -17.17 6.63 0.61
N LEU A 425 -17.70 7.40 -0.33
CA LEU A 425 -17.16 7.50 -1.69
C LEU A 425 -15.71 7.97 -1.69
N THR A 426 -15.41 9.01 -0.91
CA THR A 426 -14.04 9.50 -0.72
C THR A 426 -13.16 8.47 -0.02
N SER A 427 -13.72 7.63 0.86
CA SER A 427 -12.99 6.54 1.51
C SER A 427 -12.66 5.39 0.55
N LEU A 428 -13.57 5.03 -0.36
CA LEU A 428 -13.33 4.05 -1.41
C LEU A 428 -12.27 4.55 -2.41
N GLU A 429 -12.31 5.83 -2.79
CA GLU A 429 -11.30 6.47 -3.65
C GLU A 429 -9.86 6.27 -3.11
N ARG A 430 -9.68 6.26 -1.77
CA ARG A 430 -8.38 6.04 -1.10
C ARG A 430 -7.91 4.59 -1.12
N LEU A 431 -8.81 3.66 -1.45
CA LEU A 431 -8.45 2.27 -1.78
C LEU A 431 -8.04 2.13 -3.25
N GLY A 432 -8.16 3.22 -4.02
CA GLY A 432 -7.91 3.30 -5.45
C GLY A 432 -9.15 3.09 -6.32
N ALA A 433 -10.35 3.09 -5.73
CA ALA A 433 -11.62 2.93 -6.45
C ALA A 433 -11.89 4.09 -7.40
N GLU A 434 -12.57 3.81 -8.50
CA GLU A 434 -13.12 4.78 -9.46
C GLU A 434 -14.64 4.65 -9.58
N PHE A 435 -15.16 3.43 -9.59
CA PHE A 435 -16.56 3.13 -9.87
C PHE A 435 -17.48 3.25 -8.65
N GLY A 436 -16.99 3.73 -7.50
CA GLY A 436 -17.80 3.90 -6.29
C GLY A 436 -19.10 4.69 -6.50
N TYR A 437 -19.06 5.73 -7.34
CA TYR A 437 -20.21 6.57 -7.68
C TYR A 437 -21.23 5.91 -8.62
N ASP A 438 -20.83 4.84 -9.30
CA ASP A 438 -21.67 4.14 -10.27
C ASP A 438 -22.43 2.97 -9.63
N ILE A 439 -22.19 2.70 -8.33
CA ILE A 439 -22.84 1.63 -7.58
C ILE A 439 -24.29 2.02 -7.29
N THR A 440 -25.20 1.16 -7.74
CA THR A 440 -26.64 1.25 -7.51
C THR A 440 -27.13 0.00 -6.78
N SER A 441 -28.40 -0.06 -6.36
CA SER A 441 -28.99 -1.25 -5.74
C SER A 441 -29.01 -2.49 -6.65
N SER A 442 -28.85 -2.31 -7.96
CA SER A 442 -28.75 -3.40 -8.94
C SER A 442 -27.30 -3.69 -9.36
N SER A 443 -26.29 -3.10 -8.73
CA SER A 443 -24.90 -3.32 -9.11
C SER A 443 -24.27 -4.51 -8.39
N SER A 444 -23.70 -5.43 -9.17
CA SER A 444 -22.66 -6.34 -8.69
C SER A 444 -21.32 -5.60 -8.76
N TYR A 445 -20.61 -5.50 -7.65
CA TYR A 445 -19.40 -4.69 -7.53
C TYR A 445 -18.30 -5.44 -6.80
N ALA A 446 -17.07 -5.36 -7.31
CA ALA A 446 -15.90 -5.94 -6.68
C ALA A 446 -14.67 -5.05 -6.90
N LEU A 447 -13.90 -4.87 -5.84
CA LEU A 447 -12.68 -4.10 -5.78
C LEU A 447 -11.60 -4.90 -5.04
N ILE A 448 -10.41 -4.95 -5.62
CA ILE A 448 -9.17 -5.34 -4.94
C ILE A 448 -8.23 -4.13 -5.04
N GLY A 449 -8.16 -3.40 -3.95
CA GLY A 449 -7.42 -2.14 -3.82
C GLY A 449 -6.33 -2.19 -2.75
N ARG A 450 -5.76 -1.03 -2.48
CA ARG A 450 -4.75 -0.82 -1.44
C ARG A 450 -5.00 0.52 -0.77
N LYS A 451 -4.97 0.58 0.57
CA LYS A 451 -5.11 1.85 1.27
C LYS A 451 -3.95 2.80 0.94
N GLY A 452 -4.28 4.03 0.56
CA GLY A 452 -3.34 5.04 0.11
C GLY A 452 -2.97 4.93 -1.38
N ALA A 453 -3.72 4.16 -2.18
CA ALA A 453 -3.55 4.13 -3.62
C ALA A 453 -4.22 5.34 -4.29
N ALA A 454 -3.74 5.74 -5.47
CA ALA A 454 -4.40 6.81 -6.23
C ALA A 454 -5.74 6.30 -6.80
N VAL A 455 -6.70 7.21 -6.97
CA VAL A 455 -7.99 6.92 -7.63
C VAL A 455 -7.77 6.24 -8.98
N ALA A 456 -8.59 5.25 -9.32
CA ALA A 456 -8.50 4.46 -10.54
C ALA A 456 -7.22 3.62 -10.70
N THR A 457 -6.62 3.20 -9.58
CA THR A 457 -5.52 2.24 -9.59
C THR A 457 -5.91 0.87 -9.05
N ALA A 458 -7.00 0.79 -8.27
CA ALA A 458 -7.54 -0.48 -7.82
C ALA A 458 -7.95 -1.35 -9.01
N SER A 459 -7.83 -2.65 -8.82
CA SER A 459 -8.53 -3.59 -9.71
C SER A 459 -9.99 -3.54 -9.31
N GLU A 460 -10.87 -3.13 -10.22
CA GLU A 460 -12.28 -2.86 -9.89
C GLU A 460 -13.17 -3.27 -11.06
N LEU A 461 -14.34 -3.82 -10.74
CA LEU A 461 -15.38 -4.19 -11.69
C LEU A 461 -16.76 -3.84 -11.15
N ILE A 462 -17.63 -3.42 -12.06
CA ILE A 462 -19.04 -3.19 -11.80
C ILE A 462 -19.87 -3.78 -12.96
N SER A 463 -21.02 -4.36 -12.63
CA SER A 463 -22.02 -4.78 -13.61
C SER A 463 -23.42 -4.59 -13.05
N ASN A 464 -24.31 -3.98 -13.83
CA ASN A 464 -25.73 -3.82 -13.47
C ASN A 464 -26.60 -4.96 -14.03
N THR A 465 -26.01 -5.82 -14.86
CA THR A 465 -26.74 -6.85 -15.60
C THR A 465 -26.42 -8.26 -15.14
N GLY A 466 -25.32 -8.48 -14.41
CA GLY A 466 -24.90 -9.81 -13.98
C GLY A 466 -23.83 -9.77 -12.90
N PRO A 467 -23.30 -10.94 -12.52
CA PRO A 467 -22.28 -11.04 -11.48
C PRO A 467 -20.91 -10.59 -11.99
N VAL A 468 -20.07 -10.11 -11.07
CA VAL A 468 -18.67 -9.74 -11.33
C VAL A 468 -17.72 -10.69 -10.64
N THR A 469 -16.59 -11.00 -11.26
CA THR A 469 -15.51 -11.75 -10.61
C THR A 469 -14.15 -11.17 -11.00
N LEU A 470 -13.32 -10.98 -9.99
CA LEU A 470 -12.07 -10.25 -10.09
C LEU A 470 -10.96 -11.06 -9.44
N PHE A 471 -9.83 -11.15 -10.12
CA PHE A 471 -8.61 -11.73 -9.58
C PHE A 471 -7.44 -10.74 -9.69
N SER A 472 -6.64 -10.67 -8.63
CA SER A 472 -5.35 -9.98 -8.64
C SER A 472 -4.34 -10.74 -7.79
N ASN A 473 -3.09 -10.83 -8.27
CA ASN A 473 -1.96 -11.30 -7.48
C ASN A 473 -1.08 -10.14 -6.98
N PHE A 474 -0.48 -10.33 -5.81
CA PHE A 474 0.49 -9.41 -5.22
C PHE A 474 1.73 -10.18 -4.79
N PRO A 475 2.92 -9.90 -5.36
CA PRO A 475 4.13 -10.60 -4.98
C PRO A 475 4.56 -10.27 -3.54
N LYS A 476 4.78 -11.28 -2.68
CA LYS A 476 5.42 -11.10 -1.35
C LYS A 476 6.93 -10.87 -1.44
N SER A 477 7.52 -11.30 -2.56
CA SER A 477 8.96 -11.22 -2.86
C SER A 477 9.44 -9.77 -3.04
N LEU A 478 8.56 -8.89 -3.51
CA LEU A 478 8.72 -7.44 -3.45
C LEU A 478 8.27 -7.00 -2.05
N LYS A 479 9.21 -6.69 -1.15
CA LYS A 479 8.90 -6.23 0.21
C LYS A 479 8.78 -4.71 0.28
N PRO A 480 7.61 -4.08 0.04
CA PRO A 480 7.30 -2.79 0.61
C PRO A 480 6.58 -3.02 1.94
N ILE A 481 7.17 -3.62 2.97
CA ILE A 481 6.57 -3.36 4.29
C ILE A 481 6.78 -1.88 4.55
N LYS A 482 6.00 -1.32 5.46
CA LYS A 482 6.21 0.01 5.99
C LYS A 482 7.67 0.18 6.41
N PRO A 483 8.41 1.18 5.90
CA PRO A 483 9.76 1.46 6.34
C PRO A 483 9.76 2.15 7.70
N PHE A 484 8.57 2.28 8.29
CA PHE A 484 8.33 2.81 9.59
C PHE A 484 7.55 1.81 10.44
N ILE A 485 7.74 1.90 11.74
CA ILE A 485 6.91 1.26 12.76
C ILE A 485 5.88 2.30 13.13
N GLU A 486 4.61 2.08 12.80
CA GLU A 486 3.52 2.93 13.28
C GLU A 486 3.10 2.46 14.66
N ILE A 487 3.12 3.36 15.63
CA ILE A 487 2.78 3.07 17.02
C ILE A 487 1.67 4.04 17.42
N ASP A 488 0.52 3.49 17.78
CA ASP A 488 -0.52 4.22 18.48
C ASP A 488 -0.52 3.81 19.93
N ASN A 489 -0.63 4.79 20.81
CA ASN A 489 -0.67 4.57 22.24
C ASN A 489 -1.80 5.39 22.84
N LEU A 490 -2.82 4.70 23.34
CA LEU A 490 -3.99 5.27 23.99
C LEU A 490 -3.87 5.07 25.51
N SER A 491 -4.09 6.15 26.24
CA SER A 491 -4.24 6.18 27.69
C SER A 491 -5.60 6.73 28.06
N VAL A 492 -6.28 6.03 28.96
CA VAL A 492 -7.46 6.49 29.68
C VAL A 492 -7.19 6.26 31.15
N SER A 493 -7.08 7.32 31.95
CA SER A 493 -6.76 7.20 33.37
C SER A 493 -7.94 6.61 34.17
N ALA A 494 -9.14 7.16 34.01
CA ALA A 494 -10.35 6.71 34.70
C ALA A 494 -11.57 6.72 33.77
N LEU A 495 -12.54 5.84 34.04
CA LEU A 495 -13.82 5.82 33.32
C LEU A 495 -14.85 6.74 34.02
N PRO A 496 -15.74 7.40 33.26
CA PRO A 496 -16.89 8.07 33.83
C PRO A 496 -17.72 7.08 34.68
N GLY A 497 -18.00 7.43 35.94
CA GLY A 497 -18.77 6.58 36.86
C GLY A 497 -17.95 5.73 37.84
N GLY A 498 -16.62 5.89 37.91
CA GLY A 498 -15.82 5.40 39.03
C GLY A 498 -15.13 4.04 38.83
N GLY A 499 -14.56 3.79 37.65
CA GLY A 499 -13.70 2.63 37.38
C GLY A 499 -12.30 3.02 36.92
N TYR A 500 -11.35 2.08 37.00
CA TYR A 500 -10.05 2.23 36.34
C TYR A 500 -10.26 2.36 34.83
N GLY A 501 -9.50 3.26 34.22
CA GLY A 501 -9.45 3.37 32.77
C GLY A 501 -8.69 2.20 32.14
N TYR A 502 -8.15 2.40 30.96
CA TYR A 502 -7.45 1.37 30.21
C TYR A 502 -6.31 1.96 29.38
N SER A 503 -5.38 1.09 29.01
CA SER A 503 -4.40 1.40 27.98
C SER A 503 -4.57 0.48 26.79
N SER A 504 -4.34 1.02 25.60
CA SER A 504 -4.25 0.24 24.37
C SER A 504 -3.01 0.66 23.59
N PHE A 505 -2.21 -0.32 23.19
CA PHE A 505 -1.09 -0.11 22.27
C PHE A 505 -1.40 -0.80 20.96
N MET A 506 -1.13 -0.11 19.86
CA MET A 506 -1.20 -0.70 18.53
C MET A 506 0.14 -0.52 17.82
N ILE A 507 0.63 -1.59 17.22
CA ILE A 507 1.79 -1.56 16.33
C ILE A 507 1.31 -1.90 14.94
N ASN A 508 1.51 -1.00 13.98
CA ASN A 508 1.03 -1.10 12.60
C ASN A 508 -0.50 -1.37 12.54
N LYS A 509 -1.26 -0.72 13.42
CA LYS A 509 -2.71 -0.90 13.62
C LYS A 509 -3.14 -2.28 14.14
N GLN A 510 -2.20 -3.15 14.50
CA GLN A 510 -2.51 -4.38 15.23
C GLN A 510 -2.46 -4.10 16.73
N ILE A 511 -3.54 -4.44 17.43
CA ILE A 511 -3.59 -4.32 18.90
C ILE A 511 -2.58 -5.30 19.49
N VAL A 512 -1.74 -4.79 20.39
CA VAL A 512 -0.86 -5.62 21.21
C VAL A 512 -1.71 -6.28 22.29
N ASP A 513 -1.88 -7.60 22.21
CA ASP A 513 -2.59 -8.35 23.26
C ASP A 513 -1.80 -8.28 24.57
N GLY A 514 -2.26 -7.42 25.46
CA GLY A 514 -1.74 -7.26 26.81
C GLY A 514 -2.83 -7.38 27.86
N THR A 515 -3.90 -8.14 27.57
CA THR A 515 -5.05 -8.34 28.45
C THR A 515 -4.69 -8.80 29.88
N ASN A 516 -3.53 -9.44 30.05
CA ASN A 516 -3.00 -9.86 31.36
C ASN A 516 -1.86 -8.98 31.91
N ILE A 517 -1.44 -7.97 31.16
CA ILE A 517 -0.26 -7.14 31.48
C ILE A 517 -0.67 -5.71 31.81
N PHE A 518 -1.69 -5.16 31.12
CA PHE A 518 -2.05 -3.76 31.28
C PHE A 518 -3.05 -3.56 32.43
N SER A 519 -2.61 -2.85 33.47
CA SER A 519 -3.37 -2.55 34.69
C SER A 519 -3.12 -1.12 35.18
N SER A 520 -3.59 -0.79 36.39
CA SER A 520 -3.31 0.49 37.07
C SER A 520 -1.79 0.77 37.13
N GLY A 521 -1.39 2.03 36.98
CA GLY A 521 0.01 2.46 36.96
C GLY A 521 0.56 2.83 35.58
N LEU A 522 1.86 2.64 35.38
CA LEU A 522 2.56 2.85 34.11
C LEU A 522 2.58 1.55 33.31
N ASN A 523 1.96 1.55 32.14
CA ASN A 523 2.05 0.45 31.18
C ASN A 523 3.09 0.81 30.14
N VAL A 524 4.06 -0.08 29.90
CA VAL A 524 5.25 0.21 29.09
C VAL A 524 5.53 -0.92 28.11
N LEU A 525 5.59 -0.57 26.83
CA LEU A 525 6.12 -1.41 25.76
C LEU A 525 7.52 -0.95 25.37
N THR A 526 8.43 -1.90 25.21
CA THR A 526 9.73 -1.67 24.58
C THR A 526 9.75 -2.36 23.22
N ILE A 527 10.20 -1.63 22.20
CA ILE A 527 10.11 -2.03 20.80
C ILE A 527 11.50 -1.88 20.17
N SER A 528 11.93 -2.91 19.45
CA SER A 528 13.18 -2.91 18.70
C SER A 528 13.09 -1.91 17.54
N PRO A 529 14.02 -0.93 17.46
CA PRO A 529 14.03 0.05 16.36
C PRO A 529 14.49 -0.55 15.03
N LEU A 530 14.98 -1.81 15.02
CA LEU A 530 15.52 -2.48 13.84
C LEU A 530 14.47 -3.23 13.02
N ASN A 531 13.36 -3.61 13.64
CA ASN A 531 12.34 -4.47 13.02
C ASN A 531 10.93 -4.27 13.62
N GLY A 532 10.75 -3.41 14.61
CA GLY A 532 9.45 -3.17 15.24
C GLY A 532 8.95 -4.30 16.12
N THR A 533 9.77 -5.31 16.43
CA THR A 533 9.36 -6.38 17.33
C THR A 533 9.25 -5.87 18.76
N ILE A 534 8.22 -6.32 19.47
CA ILE A 534 8.05 -6.04 20.89
C ILE A 534 9.09 -6.86 21.66
N THR A 535 9.98 -6.18 22.38
CA THR A 535 11.01 -6.84 23.20
C THR A 535 10.56 -7.07 24.64
N SER A 536 9.67 -6.22 25.15
CA SER A 536 9.06 -6.36 26.49
C SER A 536 7.73 -5.62 26.57
N ALA A 537 6.81 -6.16 27.38
CA ALA A 537 5.59 -5.51 27.83
C ALA A 537 5.51 -5.63 29.35
N LYS A 538 5.48 -4.49 30.07
CA LYS A 538 5.50 -4.46 31.54
C LYS A 538 4.48 -3.45 32.07
N ASN A 539 3.92 -3.74 33.24
CA ASN A 539 3.22 -2.77 34.06
C ASN A 539 4.03 -2.49 35.33
N TYR A 540 4.05 -1.22 35.73
CA TYR A 540 4.62 -0.76 36.98
C TYR A 540 3.50 -0.04 37.73
N ASP A 541 2.94 -0.71 38.74
CA ASP A 541 1.85 -0.15 39.53
C ASP A 541 2.35 0.95 40.49
N THR A 542 2.50 2.16 39.96
CA THR A 542 2.87 3.35 40.71
C THR A 542 1.69 3.99 41.44
N THR A 543 0.55 3.30 41.52
CA THR A 543 -0.63 3.77 42.27
C THR A 543 -0.63 3.29 43.71
N THR A 544 0.12 2.24 44.03
CA THR A 544 0.14 1.61 45.36
C THR A 544 1.47 1.75 46.09
N ASP A 545 2.62 1.73 45.39
CA ASP A 545 3.94 1.88 46.01
C ASP A 545 4.98 2.61 45.13
N SER A 546 6.04 3.11 45.78
CA SER A 546 7.20 3.74 45.11
C SER A 546 8.26 2.73 44.66
N PHE A 547 8.13 1.45 45.04
CA PHE A 547 9.04 0.38 44.62
C PHE A 547 8.91 0.13 43.11
N ASN A 548 7.68 0.12 42.59
CA ASN A 548 7.41 -0.01 41.16
C ASN A 548 8.00 1.14 40.34
N SER A 549 8.02 2.36 40.88
CA SER A 549 8.72 3.49 40.24
C SER A 549 10.23 3.25 40.17
N SER A 550 10.85 2.76 41.26
CA SER A 550 12.29 2.45 41.27
C SER A 550 12.66 1.36 40.26
N LYS A 551 11.78 0.35 40.09
CA LYS A 551 11.93 -0.69 39.09
C LYS A 551 11.79 -0.15 37.66
N PHE A 552 10.79 0.71 37.42
CA PHE A 552 10.63 1.42 36.14
C PHE A 552 11.90 2.21 35.78
N VAL A 553 12.45 2.96 36.73
CA VAL A 553 13.68 3.73 36.55
C VAL A 553 14.83 2.83 36.14
N ALA A 554 15.09 1.75 36.89
CA ALA A 554 16.17 0.82 36.59
C ALA A 554 16.00 0.17 35.21
N ASP A 555 14.79 -0.26 34.87
CA ASP A 555 14.49 -0.90 33.59
C ASP A 555 14.70 0.06 32.40
N ILE A 556 14.22 1.31 32.46
CA ILE A 556 14.41 2.29 31.38
C ILE A 556 15.88 2.67 31.22
N GLN A 557 16.62 2.83 32.33
CA GLN A 557 18.04 3.17 32.30
C GLN A 557 18.91 2.05 31.73
N ALA A 558 18.46 0.79 31.85
CA ALA A 558 19.15 -0.37 31.30
C ALA A 558 18.90 -0.59 29.80
N LEU A 559 17.90 0.07 29.19
CA LEU A 559 17.59 -0.11 27.78
C LEU A 559 18.70 0.48 26.88
N PRO A 560 19.07 -0.20 25.78
CA PRO A 560 19.99 0.35 24.81
C PRO A 560 19.49 1.67 24.23
N THR A 561 20.40 2.63 24.03
CA THR A 561 20.10 3.91 23.38
C THR A 561 19.45 3.70 22.01
N GLY A 562 18.34 4.42 21.77
CA GLY A 562 17.57 4.33 20.54
C GLY A 562 16.51 3.24 20.52
N THR A 563 16.37 2.45 21.59
CA THR A 563 15.18 1.61 21.82
C THR A 563 13.94 2.47 21.83
N ILE A 564 12.85 1.98 21.23
CA ILE A 564 11.57 2.68 21.22
C ILE A 564 10.78 2.26 22.47
N VAL A 565 10.24 3.23 23.19
CA VAL A 565 9.40 3.04 24.36
C VAL A 565 8.05 3.69 24.11
N ALA A 566 6.98 2.92 24.25
CA ALA A 566 5.61 3.45 24.35
C ALA A 566 5.13 3.27 25.79
N LEU A 567 4.69 4.36 26.42
CA LEU A 567 4.23 4.36 27.81
C LEU A 567 2.87 5.03 27.90
N SER A 568 1.96 4.43 28.65
CA SER A 568 0.64 4.96 28.97
C SER A 568 0.34 4.86 30.46
N THR A 569 -0.55 5.71 30.95
CA THR A 569 -1.00 5.68 32.34
C THR A 569 -2.43 5.16 32.45
N VAL A 570 -2.70 4.45 33.54
CA VAL A 570 -4.05 4.07 33.98
C VAL A 570 -4.14 4.34 35.48
N GLY A 571 -5.25 4.94 35.93
CA GLY A 571 -5.44 5.37 37.31
C GLY A 571 -4.49 6.50 37.74
N PRO A 572 -4.34 6.75 39.06
CA PRO A 572 -3.51 7.84 39.60
C PRO A 572 -2.01 7.51 39.54
N ALA A 573 -1.49 7.14 38.37
CA ALA A 573 -0.12 6.67 38.18
C ALA A 573 0.97 7.67 38.59
N GLY A 574 0.62 8.96 38.76
CA GLY A 574 1.55 9.98 39.25
C GLY A 574 1.78 9.94 40.77
N GLN A 575 0.95 9.23 41.55
CA GLN A 575 0.96 9.28 43.01
C GLN A 575 2.31 8.86 43.63
N TYR A 576 2.91 7.77 43.16
CA TYR A 576 4.21 7.28 43.64
C TYR A 576 5.29 7.29 42.55
N LEU A 577 5.16 8.19 41.57
CA LEU A 577 6.08 8.23 40.42
C LEU A 577 7.50 8.66 40.80
N GLY A 578 7.72 9.49 41.83
CA GLY A 578 9.05 9.83 42.36
C GLY A 578 10.09 10.15 41.27
N ASN A 579 11.26 9.49 41.33
CA ASN A 579 12.36 9.62 40.36
C ASN A 579 12.00 9.16 38.93
N GLY A 580 10.85 8.52 38.74
CA GLY A 580 10.30 8.19 37.43
C GLY A 580 10.06 9.43 36.56
N VAL A 581 9.68 10.57 37.17
CA VAL A 581 9.51 11.85 36.46
C VAL A 581 10.82 12.27 35.81
N ASP A 582 11.92 12.30 36.58
CA ASP A 582 13.24 12.67 36.06
C ASP A 582 13.73 11.68 35.01
N THR A 583 13.39 10.39 35.14
CA THR A 583 13.75 9.38 34.13
C THR A 583 12.98 9.61 32.82
N ILE A 584 11.68 9.92 32.89
CA ILE A 584 10.90 10.25 31.68
C ILE A 584 11.44 11.54 31.04
N VAL A 585 11.75 12.58 31.83
CA VAL A 585 12.34 13.83 31.31
C VAL A 585 13.70 13.59 30.67
N ASN A 586 14.61 12.93 31.39
CA ASN A 586 16.00 12.81 30.98
C ASN A 586 16.17 11.76 29.87
N TYR A 587 15.59 10.56 30.01
CA TYR A 587 15.77 9.46 29.06
C TYR A 587 14.75 9.44 27.92
N LEU A 588 13.51 9.86 28.17
CA LEU A 588 12.45 9.84 27.15
C LEU A 588 12.15 11.23 26.59
N GLY A 589 12.49 12.30 27.29
CA GLY A 589 12.21 13.68 26.87
C GLY A 589 10.82 14.19 27.15
N GLY A 590 10.02 13.44 27.90
CA GLY A 590 8.68 13.87 28.27
C GLY A 590 8.76 15.11 29.14
N MET A 591 8.17 16.21 28.70
CA MET A 591 8.14 17.48 29.42
C MET A 591 6.79 17.70 30.10
N LEU A 592 5.70 17.20 29.51
CA LEU A 592 4.35 17.28 30.10
C LEU A 592 4.25 16.47 31.39
N ILE A 593 5.08 15.43 31.54
CA ILE A 593 5.16 14.64 32.79
C ILE A 593 5.49 15.49 34.04
N LYS A 594 6.11 16.66 33.89
CA LYS A 594 6.41 17.53 35.05
C LYS A 594 5.16 18.10 35.70
N SER A 595 4.08 18.26 34.94
CA SER A 595 2.77 18.72 35.41
C SER A 595 1.77 17.57 35.62
N PHE A 596 2.20 16.33 35.39
CA PHE A 596 1.34 15.15 35.48
C PHE A 596 1.07 14.76 36.93
N SER A 597 -0.20 14.49 37.25
CA SER A 597 -0.62 13.99 38.56
C SER A 597 -1.48 12.73 38.44
N SER A 598 -2.60 12.80 37.73
CA SER A 598 -3.55 11.69 37.58
C SER A 598 -4.30 11.68 36.26
N GLN A 599 -3.99 12.62 35.36
CA GLN A 599 -4.62 12.73 34.03
C GLN A 599 -4.35 11.47 33.18
N SER A 600 -4.99 11.36 32.03
CA SER A 600 -4.52 10.41 31.01
C SER A 600 -3.22 10.95 30.44
N TYR A 601 -2.19 10.12 30.39
CA TYR A 601 -0.87 10.48 29.88
C TYR A 601 -0.34 9.35 29.02
N CYS A 602 0.19 9.73 27.86
CA CYS A 602 0.95 8.81 27.03
C CYS A 602 2.22 9.49 26.53
N ILE A 603 3.20 8.65 26.20
CA ILE A 603 4.39 9.05 25.46
C ILE A 603 4.83 7.89 24.56
N ILE A 604 5.33 8.22 23.39
CA ILE A 604 6.10 7.33 22.54
C ILE A 604 7.44 8.02 22.27
N SER A 605 8.54 7.40 22.66
CA SER A 605 9.86 8.03 22.55
C SER A 605 11.02 7.06 22.32
N THR A 606 12.13 7.55 21.77
CA THR A 606 13.43 6.87 21.79
C THR A 606 14.18 7.10 23.10
N VAL A 607 14.71 6.04 23.72
CA VAL A 607 15.55 6.11 24.93
C VAL A 607 16.92 6.74 24.66
N GLY A 608 17.29 7.78 25.42
CA GLY A 608 18.69 8.19 25.60
C GLY A 608 18.89 9.64 26.06
N GLN A 609 19.63 9.84 27.15
CA GLN A 609 19.82 11.13 27.84
C GLN A 609 20.37 12.27 26.98
N GLN A 610 21.14 11.95 25.93
CA GLN A 610 21.83 12.92 25.08
C GLN A 610 21.33 12.91 23.64
N LEU A 611 20.17 12.29 23.38
CA LEU A 611 19.59 12.34 22.05
C LEU A 611 19.13 13.77 21.76
N THR A 612 19.67 14.35 20.69
CA THR A 612 19.28 15.65 20.13
C THR A 612 18.91 15.49 18.65
N GLY A 613 18.13 16.44 18.13
CA GLY A 613 17.77 16.48 16.71
C GLY A 613 16.95 15.27 16.24
N ASP A 614 17.35 14.68 15.11
CA ASP A 614 16.68 13.58 14.43
C ASP A 614 16.73 12.25 15.19
N LYS A 615 17.67 12.10 16.12
CA LYS A 615 17.80 10.89 16.94
C LYS A 615 16.80 10.83 18.10
N ARG A 616 16.23 11.98 18.52
CA ARG A 616 15.20 12.04 19.56
C ARG A 616 13.84 12.21 18.92
N VAL A 617 13.09 11.12 18.89
CA VAL A 617 11.74 11.07 18.34
C VAL A 617 10.81 10.96 19.56
N ILE A 618 9.97 11.97 19.80
CA ILE A 618 9.03 12.02 20.94
C ILE A 618 7.65 12.51 20.52
N SER A 619 6.62 11.74 20.88
CA SER A 619 5.21 12.13 20.84
C SER A 619 4.66 11.97 22.25
N GLU A 620 4.21 13.07 22.85
CA GLU A 620 3.78 13.11 24.25
C GLU A 620 2.44 13.83 24.34
N CYS A 621 1.49 13.26 25.09
CA CYS A 621 0.19 13.86 25.34
C CYS A 621 -0.19 13.77 26.80
N MET A 622 -0.96 14.76 27.23
CA MET A 622 -1.64 14.74 28.50
C MET A 622 -3.06 15.29 28.30
N SER A 623 -4.06 14.62 28.85
CA SER A 623 -5.43 15.14 28.86
C SER A 623 -5.59 16.25 29.90
N GLU A 624 -6.65 17.05 29.78
CA GLU A 624 -6.96 18.11 30.76
C GLU A 624 -7.45 17.53 32.10
N ASN A 625 -8.07 16.35 32.08
CA ASN A 625 -8.58 15.68 33.27
C ASN A 625 -8.53 14.15 33.13
N ILE A 626 -8.83 13.45 34.23
CA ILE A 626 -8.66 12.00 34.37
C ILE A 626 -9.64 11.16 33.54
N TYR A 627 -10.76 11.73 33.08
CA TYR A 627 -11.81 11.01 32.33
C TYR A 627 -11.67 11.17 30.82
N VAL A 628 -10.84 12.12 30.39
CA VAL A 628 -10.62 12.40 28.98
C VAL A 628 -9.48 11.51 28.48
N PRO A 629 -9.69 10.70 27.43
CA PRO A 629 -8.64 9.87 26.85
C PRO A 629 -7.54 10.75 26.23
N THR A 630 -6.34 10.21 26.07
CA THR A 630 -5.29 10.86 25.29
C THR A 630 -4.53 9.85 24.44
N THR A 631 -4.09 10.28 23.26
CA THR A 631 -3.49 9.39 22.26
C THR A 631 -2.23 9.96 21.67
N CYS A 632 -1.16 9.17 21.72
CA CYS A 632 0.11 9.47 21.10
C CYS A 632 0.22 8.67 19.82
N ASN A 633 0.55 9.35 18.72
CA ASN A 633 0.83 8.71 17.44
C ASN A 633 2.29 8.92 17.06
N THR A 634 3.00 7.88 16.64
CA THR A 634 4.33 8.04 16.00
C THR A 634 4.62 7.00 14.92
N ARG A 635 5.30 7.44 13.86
CA ARG A 635 6.00 6.53 12.92
C ARG A 635 7.51 6.60 13.14
N PHE A 636 8.17 5.48 13.41
CA PHE A 636 9.65 5.42 13.51
C PHE A 636 10.25 4.77 12.27
N PRO A 637 11.24 5.34 11.56
CA PRO A 637 11.92 4.62 10.50
C PRO A 637 12.59 3.39 11.09
N ILE A 638 12.48 2.26 10.41
CA ILE A 638 13.28 1.09 10.74
C ILE A 638 14.71 1.37 10.29
N LYS A 639 15.58 1.52 11.28
CA LYS A 639 16.97 1.96 11.08
C LYS A 639 17.77 1.00 10.20
N SER A 640 17.38 -0.27 10.10
CA SER A 640 18.07 -1.23 9.22
C SER A 640 17.92 -0.91 7.72
N LEU A 641 16.94 -0.08 7.35
CA LEU A 641 16.67 0.29 5.96
C LEU A 641 17.29 1.62 5.54
N PHE A 642 17.79 2.40 6.48
CA PHE A 642 18.28 3.74 6.18
C PHE A 642 19.63 4.02 6.84
N THR A 643 20.54 4.59 6.07
CA THR A 643 21.93 4.85 6.48
C THR A 643 22.23 6.34 6.64
N GLY A 644 21.24 7.23 6.52
CA GLY A 644 21.40 8.68 6.45
C GLY A 644 20.94 9.45 7.69
N SER A 645 21.11 10.78 7.65
CA SER A 645 20.44 11.71 8.55
C SER A 645 19.06 12.08 7.99
N GLY A 646 18.12 12.33 8.89
CA GLY A 646 16.72 12.55 8.55
C GLY A 646 16.15 13.91 8.95
N LEU A 647 14.91 14.16 8.53
CA LEU A 647 14.05 15.21 9.07
C LEU A 647 13.07 14.57 10.06
N SER A 648 12.97 15.05 11.29
CA SER A 648 11.95 14.61 12.26
C SER A 648 10.85 15.66 12.36
N PHE A 649 9.60 15.28 12.12
CA PHE A 649 8.45 16.17 12.18
C PHE A 649 7.58 15.83 13.39
N CYS A 650 7.18 16.82 14.18
CA CYS A 650 6.15 16.70 15.21
C CYS A 650 5.09 17.76 14.98
N VAL A 651 3.82 17.38 14.96
CA VAL A 651 2.71 18.29 14.75
C VAL A 651 1.68 18.06 15.85
N THR A 652 1.50 19.03 16.73
CA THR A 652 0.54 19.00 17.83
C THR A 652 -0.55 20.03 17.59
N SER A 653 -1.76 19.54 17.37
CA SER A 653 -2.97 20.35 17.29
C SER A 653 -3.74 20.30 18.60
N MET A 654 -4.38 21.41 18.94
CA MET A 654 -5.44 21.42 19.94
C MET A 654 -6.53 22.38 19.46
N ALA A 655 -7.68 21.83 19.13
CA ALA A 655 -8.89 22.61 18.99
C ALA A 655 -9.31 23.18 20.36
N GLN A 656 -10.07 24.27 20.35
CA GLN A 656 -10.59 25.01 21.51
C GLN A 656 -9.56 25.68 22.44
N SER A 657 -8.26 25.42 22.28
CA SER A 657 -7.21 26.14 23.01
C SER A 657 -6.52 27.21 22.15
N SER A 658 -6.16 28.33 22.78
CA SER A 658 -5.47 29.47 22.15
C SER A 658 -3.94 29.40 22.21
N THR A 659 -3.37 28.50 23.01
CA THR A 659 -1.92 28.39 23.25
C THR A 659 -1.35 27.08 22.72
N ALA A 660 -2.11 26.49 21.80
CA ALA A 660 -2.13 25.10 21.47
C ALA A 660 -1.02 24.66 20.51
N SER A 661 -1.03 25.27 19.33
CA SER A 661 -0.51 24.62 18.14
C SER A 661 1.02 24.63 18.14
N ARG A 662 1.61 23.46 17.88
CA ARG A 662 3.06 23.30 17.81
C ARG A 662 3.42 22.48 16.58
N ILE A 663 4.33 23.01 15.77
CA ILE A 663 4.99 22.24 14.70
C ILE A 663 6.48 22.28 14.96
N MET A 664 7.11 21.11 15.05
CA MET A 664 8.55 20.96 15.21
C MET A 664 9.16 20.26 14.02
N VAL A 665 10.33 20.74 13.61
CA VAL A 665 11.20 20.11 12.62
C VAL A 665 12.57 19.90 13.27
N ASN A 666 13.05 18.65 13.31
CA ASN A 666 14.26 18.23 14.02
C ASN A 666 14.28 18.65 15.50
N GLY A 667 13.12 18.59 16.15
CA GLY A 667 12.94 18.98 17.55
C GLY A 667 12.90 20.50 17.79
N GLN A 668 13.04 21.32 16.75
CA GLN A 668 12.97 22.79 16.84
C GLN A 668 11.57 23.27 16.47
N SER A 669 10.94 24.09 17.32
CA SER A 669 9.64 24.70 17.01
C SER A 669 9.76 25.63 15.81
N GLN A 670 8.82 25.53 14.89
CA GLN A 670 8.78 26.31 13.66
C GLN A 670 7.68 27.38 13.67
N LEU A 671 6.72 27.29 14.58
CA LEU A 671 5.67 28.30 14.73
C LEU A 671 6.13 29.40 15.69
N SER A 672 6.15 30.65 15.21
CA SER A 672 6.48 31.82 16.01
C SER A 672 5.25 32.42 16.70
N SER A 673 4.12 32.48 15.99
CA SER A 673 2.85 33.02 16.48
C SER A 673 1.65 32.28 15.88
N PRO A 674 1.21 31.16 16.47
CA PRO A 674 0.05 30.41 15.98
C PRO A 674 -1.23 31.25 15.91
N SER A 675 -2.00 31.11 14.83
CA SER A 675 -3.30 31.77 14.61
C SER A 675 -4.46 30.78 14.75
N SER A 676 -5.69 31.30 14.80
CA SER A 676 -6.89 30.48 14.61
C SER A 676 -6.90 29.82 13.22
N GLY A 677 -7.55 28.66 13.08
CA GLY A 677 -7.61 27.92 11.83
C GLY A 677 -6.42 26.99 11.61
N LEU A 678 -5.90 26.96 10.37
CA LEU A 678 -4.77 26.13 9.97
C LEU A 678 -3.44 26.86 10.17
N ASN A 679 -2.55 26.26 10.95
CA ASN A 679 -1.14 26.66 11.03
C ASN A 679 -0.33 25.68 10.20
N VAL A 680 0.42 26.18 9.22
CA VAL A 680 1.08 25.37 8.20
C VAL A 680 2.57 25.65 8.19
N VAL A 681 3.38 24.60 8.19
CA VAL A 681 4.82 24.70 7.94
C VAL A 681 5.16 23.86 6.73
N THR A 682 5.81 24.46 5.74
CA THR A 682 6.40 23.71 4.64
C THR A 682 7.85 23.37 4.94
N VAL A 683 8.30 22.20 4.47
CA VAL A 683 9.71 21.81 4.54
C VAL A 683 10.18 21.37 3.16
N ASP A 684 11.19 22.06 2.63
CA ASP A 684 11.82 21.66 1.38
C ASP A 684 12.54 20.32 1.58
N HIS A 685 12.18 19.32 0.78
CA HIS A 685 12.65 17.95 0.98
C HIS A 685 14.14 17.74 0.66
N ILE A 686 14.77 18.70 -0.03
CA ILE A 686 16.19 18.61 -0.42
C ILE A 686 17.05 19.29 0.64
N THR A 687 16.67 20.50 1.03
CA THR A 687 17.46 21.40 1.89
C THR A 687 17.06 21.31 3.36
N GLY A 688 15.85 20.83 3.66
CA GLY A 688 15.26 20.88 4.99
C GLY A 688 14.83 22.29 5.43
N ALA A 689 14.87 23.28 4.53
CA ALA A 689 14.46 24.65 4.83
C ALA A 689 12.96 24.70 5.16
N THR A 690 12.62 25.45 6.21
CA THR A 690 11.26 25.55 6.74
C THR A 690 10.66 26.93 6.48
N GLN A 691 9.35 27.00 6.26
CA GLN A 691 8.62 28.27 6.17
C GLN A 691 7.22 28.12 6.81
N GLU A 692 6.83 29.09 7.65
CA GLU A 692 5.52 29.11 8.32
C GLU A 692 4.48 29.94 7.55
N TYR A 693 3.22 29.51 7.63
CA TYR A 693 2.04 30.15 7.03
C TYR A 693 0.82 29.94 7.93
N HIS A 694 -0.16 30.83 7.80
CA HIS A 694 -1.38 30.84 8.60
C HIS A 694 -2.61 31.06 7.71
N PHE A 695 -3.67 30.30 7.95
CA PHE A 695 -4.96 30.42 7.25
C PHE A 695 -6.09 30.40 8.28
N ASP A 696 -6.77 31.53 8.46
CA ASP A 696 -7.85 31.67 9.46
C ASP A 696 -9.17 31.04 8.99
N THR A 697 -9.14 29.72 8.77
CA THR A 697 -10.31 28.93 8.35
C THR A 697 -11.38 28.81 9.44
N ALA A 698 -11.05 29.20 10.67
CA ALA A 698 -12.00 29.24 11.77
C ALA A 698 -13.00 30.38 11.62
N ASN A 699 -12.55 31.54 11.10
CA ASN A 699 -13.35 32.76 11.02
C ASN A 699 -13.72 33.15 9.56
N ASP A 700 -13.01 32.64 8.54
CA ASP A 700 -13.25 32.97 7.13
C ASP A 700 -13.08 31.75 6.21
N ASP A 701 -14.20 31.21 5.70
CA ASP A 701 -14.21 30.06 4.79
C ASP A 701 -13.44 30.31 3.48
N LYS A 702 -13.29 31.58 3.05
CA LYS A 702 -12.52 31.91 1.83
C LYS A 702 -11.04 31.59 1.99
N GLN A 703 -10.55 31.44 3.22
CA GLN A 703 -9.18 30.99 3.49
C GLN A 703 -8.90 29.60 2.92
N TRP A 704 -9.93 28.75 2.74
CA TRP A 704 -9.77 27.46 2.07
C TRP A 704 -9.36 27.58 0.60
N VAL A 705 -9.85 28.61 -0.11
CA VAL A 705 -9.42 28.89 -1.49
C VAL A 705 -7.97 29.35 -1.52
N LEU A 706 -7.57 30.21 -0.58
CA LEU A 706 -6.18 30.66 -0.45
C LEU A 706 -5.25 29.49 -0.11
N PHE A 707 -5.68 28.60 0.79
CA PHE A 707 -4.95 27.40 1.14
C PHE A 707 -4.80 26.46 -0.06
N LEU A 708 -5.86 26.24 -0.84
CA LEU A 708 -5.79 25.42 -2.06
C LEU A 708 -4.79 26.01 -3.08
N ASN A 709 -4.89 27.32 -3.35
CA ASN A 709 -3.96 28.01 -4.25
C ASN A 709 -2.52 27.91 -3.76
N PHE A 710 -2.30 28.05 -2.46
CA PHE A 710 -1.00 27.87 -1.82
C PHE A 710 -0.44 26.45 -2.06
N ILE A 711 -1.21 25.40 -1.72
CA ILE A 711 -0.78 24.01 -1.91
C ILE A 711 -0.56 23.66 -3.39
N GLN A 712 -1.33 24.25 -4.31
CA GLN A 712 -1.12 24.07 -5.75
C GLN A 712 0.17 24.74 -6.24
N GLY A 713 0.61 25.82 -5.60
CA GLY A 713 1.85 26.52 -5.92
C GLY A 713 3.12 25.86 -5.38
N LEU A 714 3.00 24.91 -4.43
CA LEU A 714 4.14 24.19 -3.87
C LEU A 714 4.80 23.26 -4.89
N THR A 715 6.12 23.12 -4.79
CA THR A 715 6.88 22.14 -5.57
C THR A 715 6.56 20.71 -5.09
N MET A 716 6.52 19.77 -6.03
CA MET A 716 6.30 18.35 -5.72
C MET A 716 7.37 17.84 -4.75
N GLY A 717 6.95 17.01 -3.80
CA GLY A 717 7.81 16.47 -2.75
C GLY A 717 8.00 17.39 -1.54
N THR A 718 7.53 18.65 -1.57
CA THR A 718 7.54 19.52 -0.38
C THR A 718 6.70 18.91 0.74
N PHE A 719 7.27 18.79 1.94
CA PHE A 719 6.51 18.37 3.12
C PHE A 719 5.58 19.49 3.56
N VAL A 720 4.37 19.13 3.97
CA VAL A 720 3.36 20.07 4.46
C VAL A 720 2.87 19.57 5.82
N LEU A 721 3.17 20.34 6.86
CA LEU A 721 2.84 20.05 8.24
C LEU A 721 1.69 20.98 8.64
N ILE A 722 0.55 20.45 9.08
CA ILE A 722 -0.64 21.24 9.42
C ILE A 722 -1.05 20.95 10.85
N SER A 723 -1.19 22.00 11.65
CA SER A 723 -1.78 21.93 12.98
C SER A 723 -2.97 22.87 13.07
N VAL A 724 -4.12 22.35 13.50
CA VAL A 724 -5.31 23.16 13.77
C VAL A 724 -5.24 23.80 15.16
N GLN A 725 -5.62 25.06 15.24
CA GLN A 725 -5.79 25.79 16.49
C GLN A 725 -7.19 26.39 16.57
N GLN A 726 -7.80 26.31 17.76
CA GLN A 726 -9.19 26.72 18.05
C GLN A 726 -10.25 25.93 17.25
N SER A 727 -10.29 26.04 15.93
CA SER A 727 -11.29 25.41 15.08
C SER A 727 -10.73 25.09 13.70
N PHE A 728 -11.17 23.97 13.12
CA PHE A 728 -10.91 23.64 11.71
C PHE A 728 -11.76 24.49 10.74
N GLY A 729 -12.86 25.05 11.24
CA GLY A 729 -13.88 25.78 10.49
C GLY A 729 -15.19 25.00 10.34
N ILE A 730 -16.27 25.69 9.95
CA ILE A 730 -17.56 25.09 9.54
C ILE A 730 -17.80 25.47 8.07
N PRO A 731 -17.01 24.91 7.15
CA PRO A 731 -17.07 25.30 5.75
C PRO A 731 -18.46 25.08 5.16
N GLY A 732 -18.97 26.08 4.45
CA GLY A 732 -20.16 25.94 3.61
C GLY A 732 -20.07 24.74 2.65
N PRO A 733 -21.21 24.15 2.21
CA PRO A 733 -21.22 22.99 1.30
C PRO A 733 -20.36 23.16 0.04
N GLU A 734 -20.25 24.38 -0.48
CA GLU A 734 -19.44 24.76 -1.63
C GLU A 734 -17.93 24.62 -1.42
N PHE A 735 -17.46 24.64 -0.16
CA PHE A 735 -16.04 24.51 0.19
C PHE A 735 -15.63 23.06 0.49
N LYS A 736 -16.57 22.12 0.61
CA LYS A 736 -16.25 20.70 0.89
C LYS A 736 -15.32 20.11 -0.16
N ASP A 737 -15.56 20.40 -1.44
CA ASP A 737 -14.69 19.95 -2.53
C ASP A 737 -13.31 20.63 -2.49
N ILE A 738 -13.25 21.91 -2.12
CA ILE A 738 -11.98 22.66 -1.98
C ILE A 738 -11.13 22.06 -0.85
N ILE A 739 -11.74 21.72 0.28
CA ILE A 739 -11.07 21.03 1.40
C ILE A 739 -10.60 19.66 0.97
N LYS A 740 -11.50 18.88 0.34
CA LYS A 740 -11.19 17.56 -0.18
C LYS A 740 -9.98 17.63 -1.11
N ILE A 741 -9.97 18.53 -2.08
CA ILE A 741 -8.86 18.67 -3.04
C ILE A 741 -7.59 19.14 -2.31
N SER A 742 -7.64 20.23 -1.55
CA SER A 742 -6.45 20.82 -0.91
C SER A 742 -5.73 19.85 0.02
N LEU A 743 -6.47 19.08 0.82
CA LEU A 743 -5.90 18.08 1.72
C LEU A 743 -5.48 16.80 0.96
N SER A 744 -6.24 16.38 -0.05
CA SER A 744 -5.87 15.26 -0.92
C SER A 744 -4.55 15.50 -1.67
N LEU A 745 -4.26 16.76 -2.05
CA LEU A 745 -3.01 17.16 -2.72
C LEU A 745 -1.75 16.91 -1.89
N ILE A 746 -1.88 16.79 -0.57
CA ILE A 746 -0.78 16.47 0.36
C ILE A 746 -0.89 15.06 0.92
N GLY A 747 -1.84 14.26 0.40
CA GLY A 747 -2.09 12.88 0.79
C GLY A 747 -3.01 12.69 1.99
N ALA A 748 -3.63 13.75 2.53
CA ALA A 748 -4.54 13.66 3.66
C ALA A 748 -5.90 13.08 3.25
N SER A 749 -6.61 12.53 4.23
CA SER A 749 -7.83 11.74 4.09
C SER A 749 -8.71 11.72 5.34
N LYS A 750 -8.13 11.74 6.53
CA LYS A 750 -8.89 11.66 7.79
C LYS A 750 -9.76 12.88 8.04
N PHE A 751 -9.56 13.97 7.28
CA PHE A 751 -10.39 15.17 7.32
C PHE A 751 -11.90 14.91 7.14
N VAL A 752 -12.31 13.78 6.55
CA VAL A 752 -13.75 13.41 6.46
C VAL A 752 -14.38 13.16 7.84
N ASN A 753 -13.56 12.82 8.84
CA ASN A 753 -13.99 12.61 10.22
C ASN A 753 -13.67 13.81 11.12
N VAL A 754 -13.16 14.91 10.56
CA VAL A 754 -12.76 16.09 11.33
C VAL A 754 -13.93 17.07 11.40
N GLY A 755 -14.47 17.21 12.61
CA GLY A 755 -15.47 18.24 12.90
C GLY A 755 -14.84 19.61 13.20
N PRO A 756 -15.66 20.65 13.37
CA PRO A 756 -15.19 22.03 13.59
C PRO A 756 -14.33 22.18 14.85
N SER A 757 -14.70 21.48 15.92
CA SER A 757 -14.03 21.49 17.22
C SER A 757 -12.99 20.38 17.39
N THR A 758 -12.62 19.71 16.30
CA THR A 758 -11.72 18.57 16.35
C THR A 758 -10.28 19.04 16.19
N SER A 759 -9.40 18.65 17.13
CA SER A 759 -7.96 18.83 16.96
C SER A 759 -7.50 17.96 15.80
N TYR A 760 -6.78 18.53 14.85
CA TYR A 760 -6.37 17.83 13.65
C TYR A 760 -4.95 18.21 13.25
N SER A 761 -4.13 17.18 13.09
CA SER A 761 -2.70 17.28 12.80
C SER A 761 -2.38 16.44 11.57
N VAL A 762 -1.71 17.04 10.59
CA VAL A 762 -1.33 16.40 9.32
C VAL A 762 0.16 16.54 9.09
N ILE A 763 0.79 15.44 8.68
CA ILE A 763 2.12 15.42 8.06
C ILE A 763 1.93 14.82 6.67
N GLY A 764 1.86 15.69 5.67
CA GLY A 764 1.65 15.35 4.27
C GLY A 764 2.85 15.68 3.40
N THR A 765 2.76 15.31 2.12
CA THR A 765 3.75 15.67 1.11
C THR A 765 3.03 16.06 -0.16
N LYS A 766 3.38 17.21 -0.73
CA LYS A 766 2.77 17.68 -1.98
C LYS A 766 2.97 16.65 -3.10
N GLY A 767 1.86 16.17 -3.66
CA GLY A 767 1.82 15.15 -4.70
C GLY A 767 1.63 13.72 -4.19
N ALA A 768 1.56 13.53 -2.87
CA ALA A 768 1.29 12.23 -2.27
C ALA A 768 -0.17 11.79 -2.53
N THR A 769 -0.40 10.49 -2.50
CA THR A 769 -1.75 9.92 -2.71
C THR A 769 -2.64 10.18 -1.49
N PRO A 770 -3.94 10.46 -1.69
CA PRO A 770 -4.88 10.56 -0.57
C PRO A 770 -4.85 9.29 0.30
N GLY A 771 -4.78 9.47 1.61
CA GLY A 771 -4.62 8.37 2.57
C GLY A 771 -3.17 7.97 2.87
N SER A 772 -2.18 8.58 2.22
CA SER A 772 -0.76 8.34 2.51
C SER A 772 -0.17 9.31 3.53
N ALA A 773 -0.77 10.50 3.69
CA ALA A 773 -0.39 11.42 4.73
C ALA A 773 -0.62 10.77 6.09
N TYR A 774 0.16 11.25 7.04
CA TYR A 774 0.09 10.77 8.39
C TYR A 774 -0.68 11.77 9.23
N GLU A 775 -1.83 11.31 9.72
CA GLU A 775 -2.91 12.16 10.20
C GLU A 775 -3.39 11.66 11.56
N SER A 776 -3.66 12.59 12.45
CA SER A 776 -4.31 12.31 13.71
C SER A 776 -5.38 13.35 13.97
N PHE A 777 -6.56 12.91 14.40
CA PHE A 777 -7.62 13.79 14.87
C PHE A 777 -8.20 13.30 16.19
N HIS A 778 -8.67 14.22 17.03
CA HIS A 778 -9.34 13.87 18.29
C HIS A 778 -10.33 14.99 18.66
N GLU A 779 -11.51 14.62 19.15
CA GLU A 779 -12.46 15.58 19.70
C GLU A 779 -11.95 16.09 21.05
N ASN A 780 -11.82 17.42 21.21
CA ASN A 780 -11.50 18.09 22.48
C ASN A 780 -10.21 17.61 23.20
N VAL A 781 -9.20 17.09 22.50
CA VAL A 781 -7.93 16.63 23.11
C VAL A 781 -6.72 17.06 22.29
N GLN A 782 -5.57 17.27 22.94
CA GLN A 782 -4.29 17.47 22.27
C GLN A 782 -3.93 16.28 21.40
N ASN A 783 -3.44 16.53 20.18
CA ASN A 783 -3.14 15.47 19.25
C ASN A 783 -1.80 15.62 18.52
N PRO A 784 -0.71 15.04 19.04
CA PRO A 784 0.59 15.01 18.41
C PRO A 784 0.73 13.87 17.39
N THR A 785 1.25 14.26 16.25
CA THR A 785 1.46 13.48 15.04
C THR A 785 2.95 13.61 14.71
N LEU A 786 3.77 12.59 15.02
CA LEU A 786 5.22 12.59 14.79
C LEU A 786 5.69 11.62 13.66
N VAL A 787 6.51 12.11 12.72
CA VAL A 787 7.18 11.32 11.67
C VAL A 787 8.63 11.76 11.46
N PRO A 788 9.60 10.94 11.86
CA PRO A 788 10.95 10.88 11.28
C PRO A 788 10.97 10.38 9.81
N TYR A 789 11.56 11.20 8.96
CA TYR A 789 11.84 11.03 7.55
C TYR A 789 13.36 10.92 7.35
N GLN A 790 13.88 10.09 6.43
CA GLN A 790 15.30 10.12 6.05
C GLN A 790 15.49 10.52 4.60
N GLY A 791 16.29 11.57 4.35
CA GLY A 791 16.64 11.99 3.00
C GLY A 791 17.73 11.08 2.42
N THR A 792 17.58 10.64 1.18
CA THR A 792 18.64 9.92 0.47
C THR A 792 19.76 10.91 0.08
N ASN A 793 20.54 11.43 1.01
CA ASN A 793 21.54 12.48 0.69
C ASN A 793 22.90 11.95 0.19
N GLY A 794 23.14 10.64 0.20
CA GLY A 794 24.46 10.07 -0.11
C GLY A 794 24.83 9.92 -1.60
N LEU A 795 23.85 9.73 -2.50
CA LEU A 795 24.13 9.43 -3.93
C LEU A 795 23.88 10.60 -4.89
N TRP A 796 23.14 11.63 -4.45
CA TRP A 796 22.68 12.70 -5.34
C TRP A 796 23.66 13.87 -5.49
N SER A 797 24.51 14.12 -4.48
CA SER A 797 25.49 15.21 -4.53
C SER A 797 26.58 14.97 -5.60
N THR A 798 26.97 13.72 -5.84
CA THR A 798 27.96 13.36 -6.86
C THR A 798 27.37 13.40 -8.28
N LEU A 799 26.10 13.02 -8.46
CA LEU A 799 25.39 13.10 -9.76
C LEU A 799 25.04 14.54 -10.17
N ARG A 800 24.90 15.46 -9.20
CA ARG A 800 24.59 16.88 -9.43
C ARG A 800 25.65 17.63 -10.24
N ARG A 801 26.92 17.21 -10.18
CA ARG A 801 28.00 17.87 -10.95
C ARG A 801 27.96 17.56 -12.45
N THR A 802 27.24 16.54 -12.88
CA THR A 802 27.23 16.13 -14.31
C THR A 802 25.95 16.55 -15.05
N ILE A 803 24.87 16.95 -14.36
CA ILE A 803 23.53 17.18 -14.95
C ILE A 803 23.00 18.60 -14.64
N ASN A 804 23.85 19.62 -14.71
CA ASN A 804 23.50 20.99 -14.28
C ASN A 804 23.13 21.96 -15.42
N ALA A 805 22.53 21.48 -16.51
CA ALA A 805 21.87 22.36 -17.48
C ALA A 805 20.52 21.75 -17.92
N HIS A 806 19.41 22.38 -17.52
CA HIS A 806 18.05 22.21 -18.05
C HIS A 806 17.12 21.07 -17.58
N TYR A 807 17.35 20.41 -16.43
CA TYR A 807 16.39 19.40 -15.92
C TYR A 807 15.71 19.82 -14.61
N SER A 808 14.39 19.95 -14.63
CA SER A 808 13.54 19.93 -13.42
C SER A 808 13.41 18.47 -12.94
N ILE A 809 14.38 18.03 -12.12
CA ILE A 809 14.49 16.64 -11.64
C ILE A 809 13.30 16.22 -10.73
N ALA A 810 12.45 17.15 -10.29
CA ALA A 810 11.29 16.88 -9.42
C ALA A 810 10.22 15.96 -10.05
N GLN A 811 10.14 15.84 -11.38
CA GLN A 811 9.21 14.91 -12.05
C GLN A 811 9.75 13.47 -12.14
N GLN A 812 10.97 13.20 -11.64
CA GLN A 812 11.60 11.89 -11.81
C GLN A 812 11.18 10.80 -10.83
N LEU A 813 10.24 11.08 -9.93
CA LEU A 813 9.74 10.13 -8.95
C LEU A 813 8.75 9.16 -9.61
N PRO A 814 9.01 7.83 -9.66
CA PRO A 814 7.99 6.89 -10.07
C PRO A 814 6.82 7.00 -9.07
N PRO A 815 5.60 7.25 -9.55
CA PRO A 815 4.44 7.25 -8.69
C PRO A 815 4.21 5.84 -8.17
N ALA A 816 4.42 5.67 -6.86
CA ALA A 816 4.22 4.42 -6.09
C ALA A 816 2.74 4.03 -5.94
N CYS A 817 1.87 4.60 -6.79
CA CYS A 817 0.44 4.78 -6.52
C CYS A 817 -0.44 3.69 -7.11
N ASN A 818 0.15 2.69 -7.78
CA ASN A 818 -0.56 1.56 -8.35
C ASN A 818 -0.44 0.33 -7.41
N PRO A 819 -1.54 -0.30 -6.96
CA PRO A 819 -1.53 -1.33 -5.92
C PRO A 819 -0.61 -2.53 -6.21
N ASN A 820 -0.34 -2.86 -7.46
CA ASN A 820 0.75 -3.77 -7.83
C ASN A 820 1.65 -3.16 -8.91
N ALA A 821 2.55 -2.27 -8.48
CA ALA A 821 3.68 -1.77 -9.27
C ALA A 821 4.97 -1.71 -8.42
N THR A 822 6.12 -1.84 -9.08
CA THR A 822 7.45 -1.78 -8.44
C THR A 822 7.92 -0.33 -8.27
N THR A 823 8.15 0.11 -7.03
CA THR A 823 9.04 1.25 -6.78
C THR A 823 10.45 0.92 -7.28
N CYS A 824 11.07 1.82 -8.04
CA CYS A 824 12.50 1.70 -8.33
C CYS A 824 13.26 1.91 -7.00
N PRO A 825 14.14 0.98 -6.55
CA PRO A 825 14.78 1.04 -5.22
C PRO A 825 15.70 2.26 -4.99
N ILE A 826 15.87 3.14 -5.97
CA ILE A 826 16.80 4.28 -5.94
C ILE A 826 16.06 5.64 -5.94
N GLN A 827 14.73 5.69 -6.12
CA GLN A 827 14.03 6.95 -6.46
C GLN A 827 12.73 7.23 -5.69
N THR A 828 12.64 6.93 -4.40
CA THR A 828 11.46 7.28 -3.59
C THR A 828 11.79 8.36 -2.56
N LEU A 829 11.27 9.58 -2.78
CA LEU A 829 11.02 10.54 -1.71
C LEU A 829 9.68 10.14 -1.05
N GLY A 830 9.74 9.64 0.19
CA GLY A 830 8.54 9.29 0.98
C GLY A 830 8.03 7.83 0.92
N ASN A 831 8.81 6.82 0.49
CA ASN A 831 8.37 5.40 0.31
C ASN A 831 9.52 4.35 0.30
N VAL A 832 9.39 3.01 0.46
CA VAL A 832 8.70 2.13 1.46
C VAL A 832 9.23 0.67 1.32
N PHE A 833 9.72 0.02 2.40
CA PHE A 833 10.35 -1.35 2.50
C PHE A 833 10.35 -1.86 3.98
N MET A 834 10.30 -3.17 4.38
CA MET A 834 10.69 -3.74 5.75
C MET A 834 10.35 -5.27 6.03
N ASN A 835 9.79 -5.65 7.22
CA ASN A 835 9.43 -7.02 7.73
C ASN A 835 8.56 -6.97 9.03
N GLU A 836 7.43 -7.71 9.14
CA GLU A 836 6.61 -7.77 10.39
C GLU A 836 7.12 -8.81 11.42
N PRO A 837 6.83 -8.66 12.73
CA PRO A 837 7.06 -9.68 13.76
C PRO A 837 6.20 -10.92 13.47
N ALA A 838 6.84 -12.07 13.33
CA ALA A 838 6.13 -13.28 12.95
C ALA A 838 5.41 -13.90 14.16
N TYR A 839 4.09 -13.75 14.22
CA TYR A 839 3.22 -14.38 15.22
C TYR A 839 2.76 -15.75 14.69
N TRP A 840 3.43 -16.84 15.08
CA TRP A 840 3.06 -18.19 14.63
C TRP A 840 2.24 -18.89 15.71
N LYS A 841 0.94 -19.10 15.46
CA LYS A 841 0.08 -19.97 16.28
C LYS A 841 -0.14 -21.37 15.67
N THR A 842 0.37 -21.66 14.47
CA THR A 842 0.12 -22.94 13.77
C THR A 842 1.41 -23.57 13.23
N ASN A 843 1.47 -24.91 13.27
CA ASN A 843 2.59 -25.71 12.76
C ASN A 843 2.81 -25.47 11.26
N ARG A 844 4.07 -25.19 10.86
CA ARG A 844 4.46 -25.02 9.45
C ARG A 844 4.14 -26.26 8.61
N LEU A 845 3.65 -26.04 7.39
CA LEU A 845 3.74 -27.00 6.29
C LEU A 845 5.22 -27.11 5.84
N SER A 846 5.67 -28.33 5.54
CA SER A 846 7.07 -28.77 5.48
C SER A 846 7.87 -28.38 4.21
N SER A 847 7.33 -27.54 3.32
CA SER A 847 7.91 -27.28 1.99
C SER A 847 8.36 -25.83 1.80
N GLY A 848 9.49 -25.44 2.41
CA GLY A 848 10.15 -24.14 2.18
C GLY A 848 11.59 -24.31 1.70
N ASN A 849 12.03 -23.43 0.79
CA ASN A 849 13.38 -23.44 0.21
C ASN A 849 14.48 -23.24 1.26
N ILE A 850 15.59 -23.97 1.09
CA ILE A 850 16.79 -23.87 1.92
C ILE A 850 17.69 -22.76 1.35
N VAL A 851 17.67 -21.57 1.95
CA VAL A 851 18.67 -20.53 1.66
C VAL A 851 19.92 -20.82 2.50
N LYS A 852 21.05 -21.09 1.85
CA LYS A 852 22.35 -21.26 2.51
C LYS A 852 23.00 -19.89 2.70
N ALA A 853 23.05 -19.39 3.93
CA ALA A 853 23.91 -18.28 4.30
C ALA A 853 25.19 -18.84 4.96
N LEU A 854 26.37 -18.43 4.48
CA LEU A 854 27.64 -18.73 5.13
C LEU A 854 27.99 -17.56 6.05
N LEU A 855 27.88 -17.78 7.37
CA LEU A 855 28.41 -16.84 8.36
C LEU A 855 29.84 -17.27 8.71
N ILE A 856 30.83 -16.43 8.40
CA ILE A 856 32.22 -16.65 8.84
C ILE A 856 32.43 -15.80 10.10
N GLY A 857 32.30 -16.42 11.27
CA GLY A 857 32.76 -15.83 12.52
C GLY A 857 34.28 -15.98 12.61
N VAL A 858 35.02 -14.88 12.59
CA VAL A 858 36.45 -14.89 12.92
C VAL A 858 36.57 -14.63 14.43
N SER A 859 36.82 -15.69 15.19
CA SER A 859 37.19 -15.58 16.60
C SER A 859 38.64 -15.11 16.70
N TYR A 860 38.87 -13.98 17.38
CA TYR A 860 40.22 -13.53 17.76
C TYR A 860 40.61 -14.17 19.09
N ASN A 861 40.76 -15.49 19.12
CA ASN A 861 41.29 -16.17 20.32
C ASN A 861 42.79 -15.90 20.52
N ASP A 862 43.51 -15.47 19.47
CA ASP A 862 44.94 -15.15 19.52
C ASP A 862 45.22 -13.63 19.63
N ASN A 863 44.32 -12.86 20.23
CA ASN A 863 44.65 -11.48 20.59
C ASN A 863 45.53 -11.49 21.86
N PRO A 864 46.78 -10.96 21.83
CA PRO A 864 47.62 -10.87 23.03
C PRO A 864 47.01 -10.02 24.15
N ALA A 865 45.97 -9.21 23.86
CA ALA A 865 45.19 -8.46 24.85
C ALA A 865 44.05 -9.28 25.52
N GLY A 866 43.90 -10.57 25.18
CA GLY A 866 42.81 -11.42 25.63
C GLY A 866 41.54 -11.32 24.76
N PRO A 867 40.56 -12.23 24.95
CA PRO A 867 39.33 -12.25 24.16
C PRO A 867 38.54 -10.95 24.38
N ILE A 868 38.08 -10.35 23.27
CA ILE A 868 37.25 -9.14 23.30
C ILE A 868 35.91 -9.50 23.95
N LYS A 869 35.71 -9.08 25.20
CA LYS A 869 34.46 -9.29 25.94
C LYS A 869 33.28 -8.68 25.16
N GLY A 870 32.23 -9.46 24.93
CA GLY A 870 30.96 -9.01 24.32
C GLY A 870 30.77 -9.37 22.84
N VAL A 871 31.81 -9.89 22.15
CA VAL A 871 31.70 -10.30 20.73
C VAL A 871 30.81 -11.53 20.57
N ASP A 872 30.87 -12.48 21.51
CA ASP A 872 30.04 -13.69 21.49
C ASP A 872 28.54 -13.36 21.59
N LEU A 873 28.17 -12.36 22.39
CA LEU A 873 26.79 -11.90 22.53
C LEU A 873 26.28 -11.28 21.23
N SER A 874 27.12 -10.46 20.56
CA SER A 874 26.78 -9.82 19.29
C SER A 874 26.62 -10.83 18.15
N ILE A 875 27.48 -11.86 18.10
CA ILE A 875 27.36 -12.95 17.13
C ILE A 875 26.10 -13.79 17.41
N GLN A 876 25.80 -14.09 18.68
CA GLN A 876 24.61 -14.83 19.08
C GLN A 876 23.33 -14.06 18.77
N GLU A 877 23.26 -12.76 19.07
CA GLU A 877 22.13 -11.90 18.72
C GLU A 877 21.95 -11.80 17.20
N HIS A 878 23.04 -11.69 16.44
CA HIS A 878 22.98 -11.67 14.98
C HIS A 878 22.50 -13.02 14.41
N CYS A 879 22.98 -14.14 14.94
CA CYS A 879 22.51 -15.48 14.57
C CYS A 879 21.03 -15.69 14.91
N ARG A 880 20.59 -15.22 16.09
CA ARG A 880 19.20 -15.27 16.52
C ARG A 880 18.31 -14.43 15.62
N ALA A 881 18.73 -13.21 15.28
CA ALA A 881 18.04 -12.35 14.33
C ALA A 881 17.91 -13.00 12.95
N LEU A 882 18.95 -13.71 12.47
CA LEU A 882 18.88 -14.47 11.23
C LEU A 882 17.85 -15.63 11.33
N VAL A 883 17.84 -16.41 12.41
CA VAL A 883 16.84 -17.48 12.59
C VAL A 883 15.42 -16.93 12.67
N GLU A 884 15.20 -15.84 13.42
CA GLU A 884 13.92 -15.13 13.54
C GLU A 884 13.47 -14.54 12.20
N CYS A 885 14.40 -14.19 11.30
CA CYS A 885 14.14 -13.80 9.92
C CYS A 885 13.83 -14.98 8.98
N GLY A 886 13.69 -16.20 9.50
CA GLY A 886 13.23 -17.37 8.75
C GLY A 886 14.34 -18.31 8.24
N TYR A 887 15.59 -18.11 8.64
CA TYR A 887 16.71 -18.98 8.27
C TYR A 887 16.71 -20.26 9.12
N LYS A 888 16.84 -21.44 8.48
CA LYS A 888 16.85 -22.74 9.18
C LYS A 888 18.28 -23.10 9.60
N SER A 889 18.49 -23.42 10.88
CA SER A 889 19.74 -24.04 11.34
C SER A 889 19.90 -25.42 10.70
N PHE A 890 21.06 -25.71 10.11
CA PHE A 890 21.39 -27.01 9.53
C PHE A 890 22.52 -27.67 10.31
N VAL A 891 22.30 -28.92 10.73
CA VAL A 891 23.35 -29.83 11.21
C VAL A 891 23.89 -30.57 9.99
N ASN A 892 25.21 -30.55 9.78
CA ASN A 892 25.85 -31.37 8.76
C ASN A 892 26.87 -32.28 9.42
N THR A 893 26.63 -33.58 9.35
CA THR A 893 27.53 -34.62 9.86
C THR A 893 28.52 -34.96 8.74
N VAL A 894 29.82 -34.71 8.95
CA VAL A 894 30.88 -35.18 8.06
C VAL A 894 31.92 -35.92 8.90
N ASN A 895 32.16 -37.18 8.56
CA ASN A 895 33.18 -38.07 9.16
C ASN A 895 33.06 -38.35 10.67
N GLY A 896 31.84 -38.54 11.18
CA GLY A 896 31.65 -39.14 12.52
C GLY A 896 32.18 -38.31 13.70
N VAL A 897 32.55 -37.04 13.50
CA VAL A 897 32.93 -36.11 14.55
C VAL A 897 32.01 -34.91 14.51
N SER A 898 31.24 -34.74 15.58
CA SER A 898 30.34 -33.61 15.80
C SER A 898 31.17 -32.36 16.14
N THR A 899 31.41 -31.46 15.19
CA THR A 899 31.91 -30.11 15.51
C THR A 899 30.73 -29.16 15.69
N TYR A 900 30.53 -28.74 16.94
CA TYR A 900 29.48 -27.80 17.33
C TYR A 900 29.85 -26.38 16.93
N GLY A 901 29.20 -25.84 15.90
CA GLY A 901 29.16 -24.42 15.62
C GLY A 901 27.85 -23.81 16.13
N LEU A 902 27.66 -23.77 17.45
CA LEU A 902 26.63 -22.99 18.15
C LEU A 902 26.93 -23.07 19.67
N CYS A 903 27.43 -21.99 20.26
CA CYS A 903 27.55 -21.87 21.71
C CYS A 903 26.15 -21.79 22.32
N THR A 904 25.62 -22.93 22.75
CA THR A 904 24.59 -23.01 23.79
C THR A 904 25.27 -23.52 25.04
N LEU A 905 25.36 -22.68 26.08
CA LEU A 905 25.84 -23.08 27.39
C LEU A 905 24.76 -23.93 28.04
N ILE A 906 24.95 -25.25 28.08
CA ILE A 906 24.16 -26.14 28.93
C ILE A 906 24.67 -25.94 30.36
N GLN A 907 23.86 -25.33 31.22
CA GLN A 907 24.03 -25.47 32.65
C GLN A 907 23.60 -26.89 33.04
N ASP A 908 24.58 -27.77 33.23
CA ASP A 908 24.43 -28.96 34.05
C ASP A 908 25.59 -28.94 35.07
N PRO A 909 25.33 -28.80 36.38
CA PRO A 909 26.38 -28.78 37.36
C PRO A 909 26.80 -30.23 37.59
N GLN A 910 27.90 -30.70 37.00
CA GLN A 910 28.93 -31.56 37.62
C GLN A 910 29.99 -31.99 36.57
N THR A 911 31.26 -31.96 36.99
CA THR A 911 32.49 -32.55 36.40
C THR A 911 33.31 -31.74 35.38
N TYR A 912 34.64 -31.80 35.59
CA TYR A 912 35.66 -30.96 34.96
C TYR A 912 36.55 -31.77 34.01
N GLN A 913 36.82 -31.23 32.82
CA GLN A 913 38.19 -31.18 32.30
C GLN A 913 38.35 -30.08 31.24
N TYR A 914 39.50 -29.41 31.25
CA TYR A 914 39.99 -28.61 30.13
C TYR A 914 40.94 -29.48 29.30
N ARG A 915 40.67 -29.62 27.99
CA ARG A 915 41.63 -30.06 26.99
C ARG A 915 41.58 -29.08 25.82
N THR A 916 42.54 -28.17 25.79
CA THR A 916 42.90 -27.37 24.61
C THR A 916 43.75 -28.25 23.70
N ASP A 917 43.35 -28.44 22.44
CA ASP A 917 44.23 -28.61 21.27
C ASP A 917 43.40 -29.10 20.07
N TYR A 918 43.02 -28.18 19.17
CA TYR A 918 42.85 -28.45 17.74
C TYR A 918 43.01 -27.14 16.97
N SER A 919 44.14 -26.99 16.27
CA SER A 919 44.34 -25.97 15.24
C SER A 919 44.10 -26.61 13.87
N LEU A 920 43.18 -26.04 13.08
CA LEU A 920 43.03 -26.43 11.68
C LEU A 920 44.17 -25.82 10.88
N THR A 921 44.79 -26.62 10.01
CA THR A 921 45.89 -26.15 9.16
C THR A 921 45.36 -25.39 7.94
N SER A 922 46.14 -24.47 7.36
CA SER A 922 45.70 -23.67 6.20
C SER A 922 45.29 -24.52 4.97
N ASN A 923 45.78 -25.76 4.89
CA ASN A 923 45.42 -26.72 3.85
C ASN A 923 43.98 -27.26 3.98
N GLU A 924 43.40 -27.28 5.19
CA GLU A 924 42.02 -27.71 5.41
C GLU A 924 41.02 -26.60 5.07
N LEU A 925 41.41 -25.34 5.33
CA LEU A 925 40.68 -24.16 4.85
C LEU A 925 40.66 -24.09 3.32
N GLN A 926 41.76 -24.40 2.64
CA GLN A 926 41.79 -24.42 1.16
C GLN A 926 40.84 -25.45 0.54
N LYS A 927 40.65 -26.62 1.16
CA LYS A 927 39.71 -27.64 0.66
C LYS A 927 38.24 -27.22 0.79
N LEU A 928 37.90 -26.33 1.71
CA LEU A 928 36.53 -25.80 1.86
C LEU A 928 36.14 -24.86 0.71
N PHE A 929 37.10 -24.14 0.12
CA PHE A 929 36.84 -23.14 -0.93
C PHE A 929 36.87 -23.71 -2.36
N VAL A 930 37.42 -24.90 -2.59
CA VAL A 930 37.63 -25.46 -3.94
C VAL A 930 36.39 -26.15 -4.53
N ASN A 931 35.39 -26.52 -3.71
CA ASN A 931 34.20 -27.27 -4.18
C ASN A 931 32.96 -26.40 -4.52
N ILE A 932 33.14 -25.10 -4.78
CA ILE A 932 32.07 -24.24 -5.29
C ILE A 932 32.37 -23.94 -6.78
N PRO A 933 31.54 -24.40 -7.74
CA PRO A 933 31.80 -24.15 -9.15
C PRO A 933 31.51 -22.68 -9.46
N PHE A 934 32.58 -21.89 -9.66
CA PHE A 934 32.49 -20.48 -10.04
C PHE A 934 32.35 -20.33 -11.57
N GLY A 935 31.15 -19.95 -12.02
CA GLY A 935 30.95 -19.34 -13.34
C GLY A 935 31.41 -17.87 -13.32
N LYS A 936 32.13 -17.45 -14.37
CA LYS A 936 32.82 -16.15 -14.50
C LYS A 936 31.88 -14.93 -14.47
N TYR A 937 32.43 -13.82 -13.95
CA TYR A 937 32.05 -12.39 -14.01
C TYR A 937 31.27 -11.80 -12.82
N TYR A 938 31.99 -11.25 -11.83
CA TYR A 938 32.03 -9.85 -11.35
C TYR A 938 32.96 -9.79 -10.10
N PRO A 939 33.71 -8.70 -9.84
CA PRO A 939 34.61 -8.63 -8.69
C PRO A 939 33.82 -8.42 -7.40
N LEU A 940 34.04 -9.28 -6.41
CA LEU A 940 33.53 -9.11 -5.06
C LEU A 940 34.29 -7.94 -4.39
N GLN A 941 33.61 -6.85 -4.04
CA GLN A 941 34.17 -5.88 -3.10
C GLN A 941 33.92 -6.38 -1.68
N VAL A 942 34.98 -6.84 -1.02
CA VAL A 942 35.00 -7.11 0.42
C VAL A 942 35.25 -5.78 1.14
N GLN A 943 34.30 -5.34 1.96
CA GLN A 943 34.47 -4.14 2.79
C GLN A 943 34.85 -4.58 4.22
N LEU A 944 36.14 -4.48 4.55
CA LEU A 944 36.66 -4.66 5.91
C LEU A 944 36.44 -3.37 6.70
N LEU A 945 35.64 -3.43 7.77
CA LEU A 945 35.52 -2.35 8.75
C LEU A 945 36.64 -2.51 9.80
N VAL A 946 37.66 -1.65 9.72
CA VAL A 946 38.71 -1.53 10.73
C VAL A 946 38.44 -0.27 11.56
N SER A 947 38.38 -0.43 12.89
CA SER A 947 38.32 0.69 13.85
C SER A 947 39.75 1.12 14.23
N PRO A 948 40.13 2.41 14.17
CA PRO A 948 41.42 2.86 14.67
C PRO A 948 41.35 3.15 16.18
N SER A 949 42.09 2.38 16.99
CA SER A 949 42.43 2.78 18.37
C SER A 949 43.77 3.51 18.39
N THR A 950 43.83 4.56 19.22
CA THR A 950 44.91 5.53 19.35
C THR A 950 46.20 5.01 20.00
N ASN A 951 47.33 5.56 19.53
CA ASN A 951 48.68 5.65 20.12
C ASN A 951 49.50 4.36 20.38
N SER A 952 50.50 4.11 19.51
CA SER A 952 51.93 4.16 19.88
C SER A 952 52.83 4.11 18.64
N GLN A 953 54.01 4.75 18.74
CA GLN A 953 55.05 4.82 17.71
C GLN A 953 55.74 3.46 17.50
N ALA A 954 55.93 3.03 16.24
CA ALA A 954 57.18 2.42 15.74
C ALA A 954 57.10 2.06 14.24
N THR A 955 57.98 2.70 13.47
CA THR A 955 58.74 2.28 12.26
C THR A 955 58.19 1.23 11.26
N ASN A 956 58.13 1.69 10.01
CA ASN A 956 58.27 1.00 8.71
C ASN A 956 58.81 -0.44 8.72
N SER A 957 58.06 -1.37 8.11
CA SER A 957 58.52 -2.15 6.94
C SER A 957 57.40 -2.98 6.31
N GLU A 958 57.26 -2.86 4.98
CA GLU A 958 56.83 -3.86 4.00
C GLU A 958 55.69 -4.83 4.34
N TRP A 959 54.51 -4.69 3.70
CA TRP A 959 53.72 -5.86 3.27
C TRP A 959 53.00 -5.57 1.94
N SER A 960 53.59 -6.09 0.86
CA SER A 960 52.88 -6.49 -0.36
C SER A 960 52.67 -8.01 -0.34
N LYS A 961 51.42 -8.46 -0.27
CA LYS A 961 50.86 -9.62 -0.97
C LYS A 961 49.38 -9.77 -0.64
#